data_AF-A0A9W4NMT7-F1
#
_entry.id   AF-A0A9W4NMT7-F1
#
_cell.length_a   1.000
_cell.length_b   1.000
_cell.length_c   1.000
_cell.angle_alpha   90.00
_cell.angle_beta   90.00
_cell.angle_gamma   90.00
#
_symmetry.space_group_name_H-M   'P 1'
#
loop_
_entity.id
_entity.type
_entity.pdbx_description
1 polymer ?
#
loop_
_entity_poly.entity_id
_entity_poly.type
_entity_poly.pdbx_seq_one_letter_code
_entity_poly.pdbx_strand_id
1 'polypeptide(L)'
;MSSSYSRPYSFEYARQSEEIDRNAGYSQRNPQPVHEQAVSLLDPVNTSASSLGPFADPIPPRELDERTYSLTSFTNNGPGADFMEPQDLADQFKLQNLSNRGSAVASSRDSGPQHKGNSLRRYPTRRIKLVQGSVLSVNYPVPSPIRNAIQPEYRDAGGELSEEFTQMRYTAATCDPDEFTLRNGYNLRPSMYNRHTELLIAITYYNEDKVLTARTLHGVMQNVRDIVNLKKTEFWNRGGPAWQKIVVCLVFDGIDPCDKNTLDVLATIGVFQDGVMKQDVDGRETVAHIFEYTTQLSITPKQELVRPYKDNPMNLPPVQMMFCFKNKNTKKINSHRWLFNAFGRILNPEICILIDAGTRPGPKSLLALWQAFYNDKNLGGACGEIHVLLGHRWKKLLNPLVAAQNFEYKISNILDKPLESAFGYVSVLPGAFSAYRYRAIMGRPLEQYFHGDHTLSAKLGKKGIDGMNIFKKNMFLAEDRILCFELVAKAGSQWRLTYVKPSKGETDVPELPAEFLSQRRRWLNGSFAASLYSVIHFNRIYKSGHGIFRLFALHVQLVYNICQLIMTWFSLASYWLTSSVILDIVGTPSGSNKFHGWPFGNDATPIVNNLLKVGYLAFLMLQFILALGNRPKGSKFLYTLSFLYFSVVQAYLLVLSFYLVAQALTPENLSFDFDHGFSALVSGFIGSTGGIVLVALVSIYGIYLIASILYADPWHMLTSSWAYFLGMPSTINVLMVYAFCNWHDVSWGTKGSDAPEKLPSAQTKKEDETPFVEELDKPQIDIDEQFASTVKRALTPWKEPKGDEGVALDDSYKAFRTNLVLLWTFSNGLLALCINNMSISRLCLTSTSTDRTAWYFKVILWGTSGLSIFRFFGALYFLAKTGVLCCFSRR
;
A
#
# COMPACT_ATOMS: atom_id res chain seq x y z
N MET A 1 -40.02 40.76 -16.91
CA MET A 1 -39.82 41.26 -15.54
C MET A 1 -38.79 40.32 -14.90
N SER A 2 -37.51 40.69 -14.77
CA SER A 2 -36.92 41.63 -13.77
C SER A 2 -37.26 41.23 -12.33
N SER A 3 -36.37 40.98 -11.38
CA SER A 3 -34.90 40.95 -11.21
C SER A 3 -34.70 40.31 -9.79
N SER A 4 -33.58 40.28 -9.04
CA SER A 4 -32.21 40.79 -9.13
C SER A 4 -31.28 39.89 -8.27
N TYR A 5 -29.96 40.06 -8.36
CA TYR A 5 -28.95 39.35 -7.56
C TYR A 5 -28.93 39.74 -6.07
N SER A 6 -28.53 38.80 -5.19
CA SER A 6 -27.62 39.11 -4.06
C SER A 6 -26.93 37.89 -3.42
N ARG A 7 -25.60 38.00 -3.30
CA ARG A 7 -24.63 37.37 -2.37
C ARG A 7 -23.62 38.50 -2.02
N PRO A 8 -22.76 38.42 -0.99
CA PRO A 8 -22.37 37.25 -0.19
C PRO A 8 -22.48 37.49 1.34
N TYR A 9 -21.92 36.59 2.14
CA TYR A 9 -21.47 36.89 3.51
C TYR A 9 -20.03 36.39 3.72
N SER A 10 -19.22 37.24 4.36
CA SER A 10 -17.89 36.95 4.90
C SER A 10 -17.99 36.45 6.35
N PHE A 11 -16.89 35.92 6.87
CA PHE A 11 -16.69 35.74 8.32
C PHE A 11 -15.32 36.28 8.71
N GLU A 12 -15.32 37.32 9.55
CA GLU A 12 -14.10 37.89 10.15
C GLU A 12 -13.88 37.37 11.58
N TYR A 13 -12.65 37.52 12.06
CA TYR A 13 -12.29 37.23 13.45
C TYR A 13 -12.71 38.38 14.37
N ALA A 14 -13.32 38.05 15.50
CA ALA A 14 -13.41 38.95 16.65
C ALA A 14 -12.81 38.26 17.88
N ARG A 15 -11.85 38.93 18.54
CA ARG A 15 -11.51 38.64 19.94
C ARG A 15 -12.45 39.44 20.82
N GLN A 16 -12.83 38.89 21.96
CA GLN A 16 -13.18 39.70 23.13
C GLN A 16 -12.63 39.04 24.39
N SER A 17 -12.30 39.86 25.36
CA SER A 17 -11.58 39.51 26.58
C SER A 17 -12.16 40.33 27.72
N GLU A 18 -12.43 39.68 28.85
CA GLU A 18 -12.74 40.35 30.10
C GLU A 18 -12.12 39.55 31.25
N GLU A 19 -11.58 40.27 32.23
CA GLU A 19 -10.88 39.74 33.41
C GLU A 19 -11.80 39.80 34.63
N ILE A 20 -11.44 39.07 35.69
CA ILE A 20 -11.34 39.63 37.06
C ILE A 20 -10.65 38.63 38.00
N ASP A 21 -9.82 39.16 38.89
CA ASP A 21 -8.90 38.47 39.80
C ASP A 21 -9.49 37.46 40.80
N ARG A 22 -8.63 36.53 41.25
CA ARG A 22 -8.25 36.43 42.68
C ARG A 22 -6.86 35.80 42.89
N ASN A 23 -6.26 36.15 44.02
CA ASN A 23 -4.81 36.39 44.18
C ASN A 23 -3.99 35.24 44.82
N ALA A 24 -2.66 35.35 44.72
CA ALA A 24 -1.59 34.65 45.47
C ALA A 24 -1.36 33.12 45.23
N GLY A 25 -0.11 32.61 45.24
CA GLY A 25 1.20 33.27 45.38
C GLY A 25 2.41 32.30 45.40
N TYR A 26 3.60 32.83 45.70
CA TYR A 26 4.91 32.15 45.91
C TYR A 26 5.77 31.68 44.71
N SER A 27 6.67 32.59 44.30
CA SER A 27 8.14 32.47 44.26
C SER A 27 8.89 31.35 43.52
N GLN A 28 9.98 31.75 42.85
CA GLN A 28 10.95 30.90 42.15
C GLN A 28 12.04 30.32 43.08
N ARG A 29 12.70 29.23 42.66
CA ARG A 29 14.15 29.03 42.85
C ARG A 29 14.72 27.94 41.92
N ASN A 30 15.88 28.20 41.32
CA ASN A 30 16.76 27.17 40.74
C ASN A 30 17.52 26.43 41.86
N PRO A 31 18.10 25.27 41.54
CA PRO A 31 19.53 25.11 41.82
C PRO A 31 20.35 24.58 40.62
N GLN A 32 21.62 24.97 40.57
CA GLN A 32 22.68 24.32 39.77
C GLN A 32 23.42 23.27 40.61
N PRO A 33 24.22 22.37 40.00
CA PRO A 33 24.84 21.24 40.71
C PRO A 33 26.03 21.67 41.57
N VAL A 34 26.37 20.83 42.55
CA VAL A 34 27.54 20.97 43.43
C VAL A 34 28.40 19.70 43.34
N HIS A 35 29.72 19.89 43.26
CA HIS A 35 30.71 18.82 43.39
C HIS A 35 30.91 18.44 44.86
N GLU A 36 31.21 17.17 45.12
CA GLU A 36 32.00 16.81 46.30
C GLU A 36 33.05 15.75 45.91
N GLN A 37 34.22 15.81 46.53
CA GLN A 37 35.35 14.92 46.25
C GLN A 37 35.68 14.12 47.51
N ALA A 38 36.02 12.84 47.33
CA ALA A 38 36.80 12.07 48.29
C ALA A 38 38.06 11.54 47.57
N VAL A 39 39.19 11.54 48.27
CA VAL A 39 40.54 11.33 47.72
C VAL A 39 41.27 10.23 48.51
N SER A 40 42.35 9.68 47.94
CA SER A 40 43.45 8.93 48.61
C SER A 40 43.42 7.40 48.46
N LEU A 41 44.52 6.67 48.18
CA LEU A 41 45.86 6.98 47.61
C LEU A 41 46.54 5.64 47.18
N LEU A 42 47.76 5.74 46.60
CA LEU A 42 48.82 4.70 46.45
C LEU A 42 48.87 3.81 45.18
N ASP A 43 49.68 4.26 44.21
CA ASP A 43 50.64 3.43 43.44
C ASP A 43 51.94 3.19 44.30
N PRO A 44 53.07 2.59 43.83
CA PRO A 44 53.40 1.87 42.56
C PRO A 44 54.16 0.52 42.76
N VAL A 45 54.67 -0.06 41.65
CA VAL A 45 56.03 -0.66 41.43
C VAL A 45 56.08 -2.02 40.68
N ASN A 46 57.04 -2.12 39.74
CA ASN A 46 57.31 -3.23 38.82
C ASN A 46 58.00 -4.47 39.42
N THR A 47 57.89 -5.62 38.73
CA THR A 47 58.98 -6.44 38.12
C THR A 47 58.33 -7.68 37.45
N SER A 48 58.50 -8.04 36.17
CA SER A 48 59.68 -8.39 35.33
C SER A 48 60.40 -9.67 35.79
N ALA A 49 60.79 -10.63 34.96
CA ALA A 49 60.60 -10.90 33.51
C ALA A 49 60.71 -12.45 33.30
N SER A 50 60.68 -13.09 32.12
CA SER A 50 60.77 -12.74 30.67
C SER A 50 60.02 -13.84 29.88
N SER A 51 60.05 -14.06 28.55
CA SER A 51 60.79 -13.58 27.36
C SER A 51 59.91 -13.84 26.09
N LEU A 52 60.25 -13.62 24.81
CA LEU A 52 61.45 -13.12 24.10
C LEU A 52 60.98 -12.39 22.80
N GLY A 53 61.65 -12.60 21.64
CA GLY A 53 61.29 -12.11 20.30
C GLY A 53 62.31 -12.64 19.27
N PRO A 54 62.58 -11.96 18.12
CA PRO A 54 61.94 -10.75 17.56
C PRO A 54 61.73 -10.76 16.01
N PHE A 55 61.44 -9.58 15.42
CA PHE A 55 61.41 -9.21 13.98
C PHE A 55 60.14 -9.55 13.14
N ALA A 56 60.00 -8.87 11.98
CA ALA A 56 58.74 -8.66 11.25
C ALA A 56 58.90 -8.51 9.71
N ASP A 57 57.79 -8.74 8.99
CA ASP A 57 57.55 -8.56 7.53
C ASP A 57 58.43 -9.41 6.56
N PRO A 58 58.03 -9.66 5.27
CA PRO A 58 56.95 -9.04 4.48
C PRO A 58 56.06 -10.00 3.62
N ILE A 59 55.11 -9.42 2.85
CA ILE A 59 54.56 -9.78 1.51
C ILE A 59 54.31 -11.27 1.12
N PRO A 60 53.08 -11.64 0.69
CA PRO A 60 52.81 -12.74 -0.24
C PRO A 60 52.69 -12.28 -1.73
N PRO A 61 53.04 -13.13 -2.72
CA PRO A 61 53.21 -12.73 -4.13
C PRO A 61 51.99 -12.96 -5.05
N ARG A 62 52.21 -12.78 -6.36
CA ARG A 62 51.24 -12.76 -7.47
C ARG A 62 51.14 -14.11 -8.20
N GLU A 63 50.03 -14.26 -8.94
CA GLU A 63 49.84 -15.10 -10.14
C GLU A 63 50.06 -16.63 -10.07
N LEU A 64 49.03 -17.38 -10.48
CA LEU A 64 49.13 -18.44 -11.49
C LEU A 64 47.75 -18.72 -12.11
N ASP A 65 47.71 -19.00 -13.41
CA ASP A 65 46.50 -19.39 -14.16
C ASP A 65 46.17 -20.87 -13.95
N GLU A 66 44.88 -21.21 -13.81
CA GLU A 66 44.36 -22.49 -14.30
C GLU A 66 43.10 -22.30 -15.15
N ARG A 67 43.14 -22.87 -16.35
CA ARG A 67 42.00 -23.02 -17.27
C ARG A 67 41.17 -24.21 -16.79
N THR A 68 39.89 -24.32 -17.20
CA THR A 68 39.43 -25.56 -17.87
C THR A 68 38.06 -25.47 -18.57
N TYR A 69 38.00 -26.23 -19.68
CA TYR A 69 36.86 -26.80 -20.42
C TYR A 69 35.59 -26.00 -20.74
N SER A 70 35.45 -25.73 -22.03
CA SER A 70 34.18 -25.66 -22.76
C SER A 70 33.54 -27.04 -22.94
N LEU A 71 32.24 -27.07 -23.25
CA LEU A 71 31.50 -28.27 -23.65
C LEU A 71 30.69 -27.96 -24.92
N THR A 72 30.95 -28.70 -26.00
CA THR A 72 30.39 -28.45 -27.33
C THR A 72 29.01 -29.05 -27.53
N SER A 73 28.22 -28.45 -28.43
CA SER A 73 26.87 -28.88 -28.78
C SER A 73 26.84 -30.07 -29.73
N PHE A 74 25.84 -30.94 -29.56
CA PHE A 74 25.35 -31.79 -30.65
C PHE A 74 24.36 -31.00 -31.50
N THR A 75 24.47 -31.12 -32.83
CA THR A 75 23.57 -30.50 -33.80
C THR A 75 22.43 -31.44 -34.19
N ASN A 76 21.29 -30.87 -34.58
CA ASN A 76 20.26 -31.59 -35.33
C ASN A 76 19.48 -30.59 -36.20
N ASN A 77 19.22 -30.91 -37.47
CA ASN A 77 18.82 -29.93 -38.48
C ASN A 77 17.29 -29.81 -38.64
N GLY A 78 16.82 -28.57 -38.80
CA GLY A 78 15.46 -28.22 -39.22
C GLY A 78 15.37 -26.73 -39.55
N PRO A 79 14.66 -26.31 -40.61
CA PRO A 79 14.70 -24.92 -41.09
C PRO A 79 13.86 -23.98 -40.19
N GLY A 80 14.48 -22.90 -39.71
CA GLY A 80 13.85 -21.88 -38.88
C GLY A 80 14.50 -20.52 -39.08
N ALA A 81 13.68 -19.45 -39.02
CA ALA A 81 14.03 -18.08 -39.39
C ALA A 81 15.34 -17.54 -38.77
N ASP A 82 16.11 -16.80 -39.58
CA ASP A 82 17.34 -16.14 -39.16
C ASP A 82 17.09 -15.12 -38.04
N PHE A 83 17.79 -15.28 -36.92
CA PHE A 83 17.90 -14.28 -35.86
C PHE A 83 19.22 -13.51 -36.02
N MET A 84 19.12 -12.18 -36.16
CA MET A 84 20.26 -11.28 -36.36
C MET A 84 20.79 -10.76 -35.02
N GLU A 85 22.11 -10.69 -34.85
CA GLU A 85 22.72 -10.31 -33.57
C GLU A 85 22.70 -8.79 -33.30
N PRO A 86 22.76 -8.35 -32.02
CA PRO A 86 22.62 -6.93 -31.67
C PRO A 86 23.73 -6.00 -32.18
N GLN A 87 24.88 -6.53 -32.62
CA GLN A 87 25.98 -5.71 -33.12
C GLN A 87 25.70 -5.14 -34.53
N ASP A 88 25.04 -5.90 -35.41
CA ASP A 88 24.82 -5.47 -36.81
C ASP A 88 23.90 -4.25 -36.93
N LEU A 89 22.96 -4.07 -35.98
CA LEU A 89 22.16 -2.85 -35.90
C LEU A 89 23.04 -1.60 -35.69
N ALA A 90 24.12 -1.70 -34.91
CA ALA A 90 24.94 -0.56 -34.54
C ALA A 90 25.69 0.05 -35.74
N ASP A 91 26.07 -0.77 -36.73
CA ASP A 91 26.73 -0.31 -37.94
C ASP A 91 25.74 0.15 -39.04
N GLN A 92 24.51 -0.40 -39.08
CA GLN A 92 23.43 0.21 -39.87
C GLN A 92 23.11 1.64 -39.40
N PHE A 93 23.12 1.91 -38.09
CA PHE A 93 22.95 3.27 -37.56
C PHE A 93 24.08 4.25 -37.96
N LYS A 94 25.29 3.77 -38.27
CA LYS A 94 26.35 4.61 -38.86
C LYS A 94 26.11 4.85 -40.35
N LEU A 95 25.77 3.80 -41.10
CA LEU A 95 25.62 3.84 -42.55
C LEU A 95 24.45 4.74 -43.01
N GLN A 96 23.29 4.71 -42.33
CA GLN A 96 22.17 5.59 -42.68
C GLN A 96 22.54 7.08 -42.53
N ASN A 97 23.29 7.45 -41.48
CA ASN A 97 23.71 8.84 -41.26
C ASN A 97 24.74 9.35 -42.29
N LEU A 98 25.49 8.46 -42.95
CA LEU A 98 26.41 8.81 -44.03
C LEU A 98 25.71 9.04 -45.37
N SER A 99 24.57 8.38 -45.62
CA SER A 99 23.85 8.45 -46.90
C SER A 99 23.20 9.81 -47.21
N ASN A 100 23.00 10.66 -46.20
CA ASN A 100 22.13 11.85 -46.27
C ASN A 100 22.90 13.19 -46.46
N ARG A 101 24.08 13.17 -47.08
CA ARG A 101 24.86 14.39 -47.40
C ARG A 101 25.21 14.50 -48.89
N GLY A 102 24.40 15.28 -49.62
CA GLY A 102 24.71 15.68 -51.00
C GLY A 102 25.74 16.81 -51.07
N SER A 103 26.83 16.53 -51.81
CA SER A 103 27.69 17.47 -52.58
C SER A 103 27.96 18.89 -52.04
N ALA A 104 29.16 19.10 -51.46
CA ALA A 104 29.87 20.39 -51.52
C ALA A 104 31.40 20.25 -51.35
N VAL A 105 32.16 20.75 -52.34
CA VAL A 105 33.56 21.25 -52.32
C VAL A 105 34.71 20.34 -51.82
N ALA A 106 35.47 19.85 -52.82
CA ALA A 106 36.93 19.76 -52.95
C ALA A 106 37.91 19.82 -51.73
N SER A 107 38.69 18.73 -51.62
CA SER A 107 40.15 18.66 -51.38
C SER A 107 40.91 19.65 -50.45
N SER A 108 41.43 19.11 -49.36
CA SER A 108 42.85 19.27 -48.96
C SER A 108 43.34 18.02 -48.21
N ARG A 109 44.62 17.64 -48.38
CA ARG A 109 45.26 16.57 -47.60
C ARG A 109 45.98 17.13 -46.38
N ASP A 110 46.29 16.21 -45.45
CA ASP A 110 47.41 16.26 -44.49
C ASP A 110 47.19 16.90 -43.10
N SER A 111 48.09 16.57 -42.16
CA SER A 111 48.28 17.02 -40.77
C SER A 111 47.40 16.44 -39.65
N GLY A 112 47.79 15.25 -39.18
CA GLY A 112 48.07 14.99 -37.75
C GLY A 112 46.91 14.71 -36.75
N PRO A 113 47.12 13.81 -35.75
CA PRO A 113 46.15 13.57 -34.68
C PRO A 113 46.23 14.64 -33.58
N GLN A 114 45.33 15.62 -33.60
CA GLN A 114 45.21 16.56 -32.48
C GLN A 114 44.63 15.90 -31.22
N HIS A 115 45.29 16.12 -30.07
CA HIS A 115 44.76 15.79 -28.76
C HIS A 115 43.40 16.46 -28.54
N LYS A 116 42.37 15.70 -28.14
CA LYS A 116 41.11 16.25 -27.63
C LYS A 116 41.32 16.86 -26.24
N GLY A 117 41.83 18.09 -26.21
CA GLY A 117 41.80 18.93 -25.01
C GLY A 117 40.36 19.19 -24.57
N ASN A 118 40.12 19.20 -23.26
CA ASN A 118 38.79 19.34 -22.69
C ASN A 118 38.35 20.82 -22.74
N SER A 119 37.96 21.28 -23.93
CA SER A 119 37.44 22.63 -24.13
C SER A 119 36.05 22.77 -23.52
N LEU A 120 35.90 23.71 -22.58
CA LEU A 120 34.61 24.06 -22.00
C LEU A 120 33.71 24.65 -23.10
N ARG A 121 32.77 23.84 -23.61
CA ARG A 121 31.74 24.28 -24.57
C ARG A 121 30.95 25.43 -23.95
N ARG A 122 31.11 26.63 -24.50
CA ARG A 122 30.29 27.80 -24.14
C ARG A 122 28.94 27.69 -24.85
N TYR A 123 27.90 27.34 -24.12
CA TYR A 123 26.52 27.38 -24.60
C TYR A 123 25.99 28.82 -24.60
N PRO A 124 25.09 29.19 -25.53
CA PRO A 124 24.32 30.42 -25.42
C PRO A 124 23.41 30.40 -24.18
N THR A 125 22.95 31.57 -23.72
CA THR A 125 22.03 31.67 -22.58
C THR A 125 20.64 32.11 -23.03
N ARG A 126 19.61 31.36 -22.60
CA ARG A 126 18.19 31.69 -22.77
C ARG A 126 17.71 32.47 -21.55
N ARG A 127 17.01 33.58 -21.79
CA ARG A 127 16.27 34.33 -20.76
C ARG A 127 14.86 33.76 -20.60
N ILE A 128 14.48 33.43 -19.38
CA ILE A 128 13.22 32.78 -19.03
C ILE A 128 12.43 33.72 -18.10
N LYS A 129 11.32 34.29 -18.57
CA LYS A 129 10.45 35.17 -17.77
C LYS A 129 9.69 34.37 -16.71
N LEU A 130 9.58 34.89 -15.49
CA LEU A 130 8.81 34.25 -14.42
C LEU A 130 7.30 34.49 -14.58
N VAL A 131 6.50 33.43 -14.41
CA VAL A 131 5.03 33.52 -14.39
C VAL A 131 4.60 34.28 -13.14
N GLN A 132 3.77 35.32 -13.33
CA GLN A 132 3.36 36.28 -12.28
C GLN A 132 4.55 36.82 -11.45
N GLY A 133 5.74 36.90 -12.07
CA GLY A 133 6.95 37.47 -11.46
C GLY A 133 7.62 36.65 -10.35
N SER A 134 7.16 35.42 -10.07
CA SER A 134 7.74 34.58 -9.00
C SER A 134 7.77 33.07 -9.28
N VAL A 135 7.05 32.57 -10.28
CA VAL A 135 7.00 31.14 -10.60
C VAL A 135 7.88 30.82 -11.81
N LEU A 136 8.95 30.03 -11.58
CA LEU A 136 9.78 29.50 -12.67
C LEU A 136 9.04 28.34 -13.34
N SER A 137 8.64 28.55 -14.60
CA SER A 137 7.96 27.56 -15.43
C SER A 137 8.51 27.64 -16.85
N VAL A 138 8.93 26.52 -17.41
CA VAL A 138 9.78 26.46 -18.61
C VAL A 138 9.36 25.29 -19.47
N ASN A 139 9.30 25.48 -20.79
CA ASN A 139 9.19 24.37 -21.73
C ASN A 139 10.58 24.07 -22.32
N TYR A 140 11.01 22.81 -22.22
CA TYR A 140 12.25 22.26 -22.77
C TYR A 140 11.93 21.28 -23.91
N PRO A 141 12.67 21.29 -25.03
CA PRO A 141 12.46 20.33 -26.11
C PRO A 141 12.73 18.90 -25.62
N VAL A 142 11.93 17.93 -26.07
CA VAL A 142 12.21 16.52 -25.79
C VAL A 142 13.30 15.97 -26.72
N PRO A 143 14.09 14.96 -26.30
CA PRO A 143 15.07 14.31 -27.16
C PRO A 143 14.48 13.88 -28.51
N SER A 144 15.24 14.06 -29.59
CA SER A 144 14.79 13.74 -30.96
C SER A 144 14.26 12.31 -31.12
N PRO A 145 14.85 11.27 -30.48
CA PRO A 145 14.30 9.91 -30.54
C PRO A 145 12.90 9.77 -29.92
N ILE A 146 12.56 10.56 -28.88
CA ILE A 146 11.21 10.58 -28.30
C ILE A 146 10.27 11.31 -29.24
N ARG A 147 10.63 12.52 -29.68
CA ARG A 147 9.83 13.33 -30.62
C ARG A 147 9.50 12.55 -31.89
N ASN A 148 10.46 11.80 -32.43
CA ASN A 148 10.30 11.01 -33.64
C ASN A 148 9.57 9.68 -33.44
N ALA A 149 9.33 9.26 -32.20
CA ALA A 149 8.56 8.06 -31.87
C ALA A 149 7.07 8.33 -31.54
N ILE A 150 6.64 9.60 -31.51
CA ILE A 150 5.22 9.98 -31.48
C ILE A 150 4.64 9.94 -32.91
N GLN A 151 3.37 9.53 -33.08
CA GLN A 151 2.74 9.50 -34.40
C GLN A 151 2.67 10.91 -35.02
N PRO A 152 2.94 11.07 -36.33
CA PRO A 152 2.87 12.37 -37.02
C PRO A 152 1.55 13.13 -36.81
N GLU A 153 0.42 12.41 -36.72
CA GLU A 153 -0.90 12.97 -36.47
C GLU A 153 -1.05 13.78 -35.17
N TYR A 154 -0.17 13.53 -34.18
CA TYR A 154 -0.09 14.32 -32.93
C TYR A 154 1.15 15.23 -32.91
N ARG A 155 2.29 14.73 -33.42
CA ARG A 155 3.58 15.45 -33.42
C ARG A 155 3.57 16.70 -34.30
N ASP A 156 2.89 16.63 -35.45
CA ASP A 156 2.85 17.67 -36.47
C ASP A 156 1.50 18.41 -36.48
N ALA A 157 0.69 18.25 -35.43
CA ALA A 157 -0.60 18.92 -35.27
C ALA A 157 -0.42 20.43 -35.01
N GLY A 158 -0.87 21.25 -35.95
CA GLY A 158 -0.82 22.71 -35.86
C GLY A 158 -1.77 23.30 -34.80
N GLY A 159 -1.42 24.48 -34.28
CA GLY A 159 -2.18 25.22 -33.27
C GLY A 159 -1.59 25.18 -31.87
N GLU A 160 -2.41 25.46 -30.86
CA GLU A 160 -2.03 25.57 -29.43
C GLU A 160 -1.45 24.27 -28.84
N LEU A 161 -1.64 23.14 -29.53
CA LEU A 161 -1.18 21.81 -29.13
C LEU A 161 0.26 21.48 -29.59
N SER A 162 0.87 22.32 -30.43
CA SER A 162 2.17 22.03 -31.07
C SER A 162 3.33 21.79 -30.08
N GLU A 163 3.30 22.40 -28.90
CA GLU A 163 4.28 22.17 -27.83
C GLU A 163 4.01 20.91 -27.00
N GLU A 164 2.79 20.35 -27.03
CA GLU A 164 2.36 19.27 -26.13
C GLU A 164 3.20 17.98 -26.29
N PHE A 165 3.50 17.64 -27.54
CA PHE A 165 4.23 16.43 -27.96
C PHE A 165 5.70 16.69 -28.29
N THR A 166 6.14 17.96 -28.29
CA THR A 166 7.50 18.35 -28.68
C THR A 166 8.30 18.93 -27.52
N GLN A 167 7.64 19.42 -26.46
CA GLN A 167 8.28 20.04 -25.31
C GLN A 167 7.71 19.51 -23.99
N MET A 168 8.60 19.09 -23.08
CA MET A 168 8.28 18.81 -21.68
C MET A 168 8.23 20.14 -20.91
N ARG A 169 7.14 20.40 -20.20
CA ARG A 169 7.06 21.53 -19.27
C ARG A 169 7.66 21.14 -17.93
N TYR A 170 8.47 22.01 -17.35
CA TYR A 170 8.97 21.96 -15.99
C TYR A 170 8.43 23.17 -15.20
N THR A 171 8.14 22.99 -13.91
CA THR A 171 7.78 24.06 -12.98
C THR A 171 8.37 23.79 -11.59
N ALA A 172 9.07 24.76 -11.03
CA ALA A 172 9.52 24.72 -9.64
C ALA A 172 8.42 25.23 -8.71
N ALA A 173 7.88 24.38 -7.84
CA ALA A 173 6.92 24.79 -6.81
C ALA A 173 7.66 25.13 -5.51
N THR A 174 7.79 26.43 -5.24
CA THR A 174 8.44 27.02 -4.05
C THR A 174 7.39 27.39 -2.99
N CYS A 175 6.35 26.57 -2.86
CA CYS A 175 5.17 26.80 -2.02
C CYS A 175 4.60 25.51 -1.41
N ASP A 176 3.69 25.65 -0.46
CA ASP A 176 2.92 24.55 0.11
C ASP A 176 1.91 23.96 -0.93
N PRO A 177 1.60 22.64 -0.90
CA PRO A 177 0.49 22.06 -1.68
C PRO A 177 -0.83 22.86 -1.61
N ASP A 178 -1.14 23.49 -0.48
CA ASP A 178 -2.34 24.29 -0.31
C ASP A 178 -2.26 25.69 -0.95
N GLU A 179 -1.06 26.14 -1.32
CA GLU A 179 -0.77 27.44 -1.93
C GLU A 179 -0.60 27.34 -3.46
N PHE A 180 -0.35 26.14 -4.00
CA PHE A 180 -0.25 25.87 -5.44
C PHE A 180 -1.60 26.14 -6.13
N THR A 181 -1.79 27.36 -6.62
CA THR A 181 -3.05 27.89 -7.15
C THR A 181 -2.82 28.92 -8.26
N LEU A 182 -3.84 29.11 -9.11
CA LEU A 182 -3.84 30.09 -10.22
C LEU A 182 -3.56 31.53 -9.74
N ARG A 183 -3.95 31.87 -8.50
CA ARG A 183 -3.72 33.17 -7.85
C ARG A 183 -2.23 33.42 -7.53
N ASN A 184 -1.47 32.35 -7.35
CA ASN A 184 -0.06 32.37 -6.98
C ASN A 184 0.85 31.97 -8.18
N GLY A 185 0.38 32.17 -9.41
CA GLY A 185 1.12 31.86 -10.65
C GLY A 185 1.14 30.39 -11.07
N TYR A 186 0.63 29.46 -10.25
CA TYR A 186 0.67 28.03 -10.53
C TYR A 186 -0.54 27.57 -11.34
N ASN A 187 -0.31 27.08 -12.55
CA ASN A 187 -1.30 26.47 -13.45
C ASN A 187 -0.71 25.21 -14.11
N LEU A 188 -1.57 24.32 -14.62
CA LEU A 188 -1.25 23.01 -15.20
C LEU A 188 -1.67 22.95 -16.67
N ARG A 189 -0.95 22.18 -17.49
CA ARG A 189 -1.16 22.07 -18.95
C ARG A 189 -2.60 21.66 -19.36
N PRO A 190 -3.33 20.74 -18.67
CA PRO A 190 -4.72 20.45 -19.04
C PRO A 190 -5.67 21.64 -18.83
N SER A 191 -5.45 22.40 -17.75
CA SER A 191 -6.19 23.63 -17.41
C SER A 191 -5.87 24.77 -18.38
N MET A 192 -4.60 24.94 -18.75
CA MET A 192 -4.17 25.88 -19.80
C MET A 192 -4.86 25.60 -21.14
N TYR A 193 -5.01 24.33 -21.52
CA TYR A 193 -5.73 23.91 -22.73
C TYR A 193 -7.26 23.77 -22.54
N ASN A 194 -7.82 24.34 -21.46
CA ASN A 194 -9.26 24.35 -21.15
C ASN A 194 -9.95 22.96 -21.20
N ARG A 195 -9.22 21.89 -20.80
CA ARG A 195 -9.70 20.50 -20.83
C ARG A 195 -10.46 20.15 -19.56
N HIS A 196 -11.68 19.60 -19.70
CA HIS A 196 -12.37 18.92 -18.60
C HIS A 196 -11.65 17.61 -18.25
N THR A 197 -11.18 17.49 -17.01
CA THR A 197 -10.61 16.23 -16.50
C THR A 197 -11.73 15.35 -15.95
N GLU A 198 -11.94 14.18 -16.53
CA GLU A 198 -12.88 13.18 -16.00
C GLU A 198 -12.19 12.26 -15.00
N LEU A 199 -11.00 11.76 -15.37
CA LEU A 199 -10.17 10.88 -14.56
C LEU A 199 -8.83 11.53 -14.25
N LEU A 200 -8.54 11.69 -12.96
CA LEU A 200 -7.19 11.94 -12.45
C LEU A 200 -6.65 10.65 -11.83
N ILE A 201 -5.75 9.96 -12.55
CA ILE A 201 -5.17 8.68 -12.12
C ILE A 201 -3.85 8.95 -11.41
N ALA A 202 -3.86 8.86 -10.09
CA ALA A 202 -2.67 9.02 -9.26
C ALA A 202 -1.86 7.72 -9.18
N ILE A 203 -0.54 7.82 -9.35
CA ILE A 203 0.43 6.77 -9.04
C ILE A 203 1.31 7.28 -7.89
N THR A 204 1.08 6.81 -6.67
CA THR A 204 1.93 7.13 -5.51
C THR A 204 3.16 6.24 -5.47
N TYR A 205 4.33 6.86 -5.42
CA TYR A 205 5.63 6.20 -5.39
C TYR A 205 6.40 6.62 -4.13
N TYR A 206 7.13 5.68 -3.53
CA TYR A 206 8.07 5.94 -2.44
C TYR A 206 9.49 5.44 -2.76
N ASN A 207 9.67 4.15 -3.04
CA ASN A 207 11.00 3.55 -3.26
C ASN A 207 10.98 2.27 -4.13
N GLU A 208 9.97 2.14 -4.97
CA GLU A 208 9.76 0.98 -5.85
C GLU A 208 10.81 0.94 -6.98
N ASP A 209 11.16 -0.25 -7.48
CA ASP A 209 12.11 -0.35 -8.58
C ASP A 209 11.49 -0.06 -9.96
N LYS A 210 12.35 0.06 -10.98
CA LYS A 210 11.93 0.31 -12.36
C LYS A 210 11.01 -0.77 -12.95
N VAL A 211 11.06 -2.02 -12.48
CA VAL A 211 10.18 -3.10 -12.93
C VAL A 211 8.78 -2.93 -12.33
N LEU A 212 8.69 -2.64 -11.03
CA LEU A 212 7.44 -2.34 -10.32
C LEU A 212 6.77 -1.07 -10.87
N THR A 213 7.55 -0.03 -11.15
CA THR A 213 7.06 1.23 -11.70
C THR A 213 6.60 1.07 -13.15
N ALA A 214 7.41 0.45 -14.02
CA ALA A 214 7.03 0.15 -15.40
C ALA A 214 5.77 -0.75 -15.47
N ARG A 215 5.67 -1.76 -14.60
CA ARG A 215 4.49 -2.63 -14.46
C ARG A 215 3.20 -1.86 -14.18
N THR A 216 3.30 -0.85 -13.30
CA THR A 216 2.18 0.03 -12.92
C THR A 216 1.78 0.92 -14.09
N LEU A 217 2.74 1.70 -14.60
CA LEU A 217 2.51 2.70 -15.64
C LEU A 217 2.05 2.07 -16.97
N HIS A 218 2.64 0.93 -17.37
CA HIS A 218 2.21 0.20 -18.55
C HIS A 218 0.79 -0.36 -18.40
N GLY A 219 0.42 -0.87 -17.22
CA GLY A 219 -0.94 -1.31 -16.92
C GLY A 219 -1.96 -0.16 -16.99
N VAL A 220 -1.59 1.03 -16.51
CA VAL A 220 -2.40 2.25 -16.65
C VAL A 220 -2.57 2.63 -18.12
N MET A 221 -1.50 2.70 -18.91
CA MET A 221 -1.59 3.04 -20.34
C MET A 221 -2.40 2.01 -21.15
N GLN A 222 -2.29 0.71 -20.82
CA GLN A 222 -3.17 -0.33 -21.38
C GLN A 222 -4.65 -0.06 -21.06
N ASN A 223 -4.97 0.34 -19.82
CA ASN A 223 -6.33 0.72 -19.43
C ASN A 223 -6.82 1.99 -20.13
N VAL A 224 -5.97 3.00 -20.35
CA VAL A 224 -6.34 4.21 -21.11
C VAL A 224 -6.64 3.86 -22.57
N ARG A 225 -5.83 3.01 -23.22
CA ARG A 225 -6.16 2.46 -24.56
C ARG A 225 -7.50 1.73 -24.56
N ASP A 226 -7.76 0.90 -23.55
CA ASP A 226 -9.01 0.15 -23.45
C ASP A 226 -10.27 1.06 -23.27
N ILE A 227 -10.10 2.27 -22.73
CA ILE A 227 -11.13 3.32 -22.65
C ILE A 227 -11.27 4.08 -23.99
N VAL A 228 -10.15 4.50 -24.58
CA VAL A 228 -10.15 5.26 -25.85
C VAL A 228 -10.73 4.44 -27.00
N ASN A 229 -10.47 3.12 -27.04
CA ASN A 229 -10.94 2.22 -28.09
C ASN A 229 -12.41 1.74 -27.91
N LEU A 230 -13.21 2.41 -27.05
CA LEU A 230 -14.63 2.10 -26.86
C LEU A 230 -15.49 2.50 -28.08
N LYS A 231 -15.75 1.55 -28.97
CA LYS A 231 -16.55 1.74 -30.20
C LYS A 231 -18.01 2.20 -29.98
N LYS A 232 -18.55 2.10 -28.76
CA LYS A 232 -19.90 2.54 -28.39
C LYS A 232 -19.83 3.36 -27.11
N THR A 233 -19.77 4.69 -27.23
CA THR A 233 -19.82 5.61 -26.08
C THR A 233 -20.28 7.00 -26.52
N GLU A 234 -21.34 7.50 -25.88
CA GLU A 234 -21.83 8.88 -26.05
C GLU A 234 -21.04 9.89 -25.20
N PHE A 235 -20.23 9.40 -24.25
CA PHE A 235 -19.53 10.24 -23.29
C PHE A 235 -18.09 10.52 -23.70
N TRP A 236 -17.27 9.49 -23.93
CA TRP A 236 -15.82 9.66 -23.96
C TRP A 236 -15.36 10.58 -25.09
N ASN A 237 -15.88 10.41 -26.31
CA ASN A 237 -15.52 11.24 -27.47
C ASN A 237 -16.33 12.55 -27.60
N ARG A 238 -17.22 12.88 -26.65
CA ARG A 238 -18.01 14.11 -26.69
C ARG A 238 -17.17 15.32 -26.29
N GLY A 239 -16.99 16.27 -27.22
CA GLY A 239 -16.23 17.51 -26.97
C GLY A 239 -14.71 17.37 -27.08
N GLY A 240 -14.20 16.27 -27.64
CA GLY A 240 -12.77 16.04 -27.87
C GLY A 240 -12.40 14.56 -27.79
N PRO A 241 -11.16 14.18 -28.18
CA PRO A 241 -10.66 12.82 -28.04
C PRO A 241 -10.74 12.32 -26.59
N ALA A 242 -11.16 11.06 -26.40
CA ALA A 242 -11.33 10.45 -25.08
C ALA A 242 -10.12 10.58 -24.13
N TRP A 243 -8.90 10.55 -24.67
CA TRP A 243 -7.67 10.65 -23.88
C TRP A 243 -7.46 12.02 -23.23
N GLN A 244 -7.97 13.10 -23.81
CA GLN A 244 -7.83 14.47 -23.26
C GLN A 244 -8.59 14.69 -21.95
N LYS A 245 -9.45 13.73 -21.57
CA LYS A 245 -10.20 13.71 -20.31
C LYS A 245 -9.50 12.91 -19.20
N ILE A 246 -8.31 12.37 -19.48
CA ILE A 246 -7.60 11.44 -18.59
C ILE A 246 -6.19 11.98 -18.35
N VAL A 247 -5.92 12.36 -17.09
CA VAL A 247 -4.61 12.83 -16.65
C VAL A 247 -4.01 11.76 -15.72
N VAL A 248 -2.78 11.36 -15.99
CA VAL A 248 -2.02 10.43 -15.13
C VAL A 248 -1.01 11.23 -14.33
N CYS A 249 -1.10 11.19 -13.01
CA CYS A 249 -0.25 11.98 -12.09
C CYS A 249 0.62 11.05 -11.25
N LEU A 250 1.92 11.00 -11.54
CA LEU A 250 2.90 10.31 -10.71
C LEU A 250 3.36 11.24 -9.59
N VAL A 251 3.36 10.78 -8.33
CA VAL A 251 3.81 11.57 -7.17
C VAL A 251 4.85 10.79 -6.37
N PHE A 252 6.10 11.23 -6.44
CA PHE A 252 7.27 10.57 -5.84
C PHE A 252 7.64 11.25 -4.51
N ASP A 253 7.75 10.47 -3.44
CA ASP A 253 7.91 10.94 -2.05
C ASP A 253 9.36 11.20 -1.62
N GLY A 254 10.01 12.18 -2.26
CA GLY A 254 11.38 12.61 -1.98
C GLY A 254 12.38 12.18 -3.05
N ILE A 255 13.48 12.93 -3.20
CA ILE A 255 14.57 12.58 -4.13
C ILE A 255 15.40 11.41 -3.60
N ASP A 256 15.83 11.47 -2.33
CA ASP A 256 16.72 10.48 -1.69
C ASP A 256 16.25 9.01 -1.75
N PRO A 257 14.95 8.66 -1.54
CA PRO A 257 14.49 7.27 -1.64
C PRO A 257 14.22 6.79 -3.07
N CYS A 258 14.37 7.64 -4.08
CA CYS A 258 14.06 7.29 -5.47
C CYS A 258 15.13 6.41 -6.11
N ASP A 259 14.72 5.31 -6.76
CA ASP A 259 15.60 4.54 -7.63
C ASP A 259 15.98 5.39 -8.85
N LYS A 260 17.28 5.67 -9.02
CA LYS A 260 17.79 6.41 -10.18
C LYS A 260 17.46 5.71 -11.51
N ASN A 261 17.32 4.38 -11.54
CA ASN A 261 16.92 3.65 -12.75
C ASN A 261 15.43 3.83 -13.10
N THR A 262 14.60 4.22 -12.13
CA THR A 262 13.19 4.56 -12.35
C THR A 262 13.07 5.95 -13.00
N LEU A 263 13.94 6.90 -12.63
CA LEU A 263 14.06 8.17 -13.35
C LEU A 263 14.53 7.95 -14.80
N ASP A 264 15.40 6.98 -15.08
CA ASP A 264 15.79 6.62 -16.45
C ASP A 264 14.59 6.08 -17.27
N VAL A 265 13.68 5.33 -16.65
CA VAL A 265 12.43 4.86 -17.28
C VAL A 265 11.51 6.05 -17.60
N LEU A 266 11.33 7.00 -16.68
CA LEU A 266 10.54 8.22 -16.92
C LEU A 266 11.17 9.12 -17.99
N ALA A 267 12.50 9.22 -18.02
CA ALA A 267 13.23 9.93 -19.05
C ALA A 267 13.03 9.27 -20.43
N THR A 268 13.13 7.95 -20.51
CA THR A 268 12.98 7.19 -21.78
C THR A 268 11.61 7.38 -22.44
N ILE A 269 10.56 7.70 -21.69
CA ILE A 269 9.22 8.03 -22.21
C ILE A 269 8.92 9.53 -22.33
N GLY A 270 9.89 10.41 -22.02
CA GLY A 270 9.81 11.87 -22.13
C GLY A 270 9.15 12.61 -20.95
N VAL A 271 8.84 11.91 -19.85
CA VAL A 271 8.15 12.47 -18.67
C VAL A 271 9.11 13.15 -17.68
N PHE A 272 10.41 12.91 -17.83
CA PHE A 272 11.48 13.51 -17.03
C PHE A 272 12.68 13.89 -17.91
N GLN A 273 13.48 14.87 -17.48
CA GLN A 273 14.79 15.19 -18.07
C GLN A 273 15.78 15.51 -16.96
N ASP A 274 17.02 15.03 -17.10
CA ASP A 274 18.07 15.26 -16.13
C ASP A 274 18.66 16.68 -16.23
N GLY A 275 19.08 17.24 -15.09
CA GLY A 275 19.72 18.56 -14.98
C GLY A 275 18.81 19.80 -15.08
N VAL A 276 17.50 19.66 -15.34
CA VAL A 276 16.59 20.83 -15.40
C VAL A 276 16.09 21.29 -14.01
N MET A 277 16.16 20.42 -13.00
CA MET A 277 15.70 20.72 -11.63
C MET A 277 16.51 21.86 -10.98
N LYS A 278 15.83 22.72 -10.21
CA LYS A 278 16.41 23.87 -9.49
C LYS A 278 16.13 23.77 -7.99
N GLN A 279 17.16 23.85 -7.16
CA GLN A 279 17.06 23.69 -5.70
C GLN A 279 16.14 24.74 -5.07
N ASP A 280 16.22 25.97 -5.56
CA ASP A 280 15.45 27.12 -5.11
C ASP A 280 15.22 28.10 -6.27
N VAL A 281 14.28 29.02 -6.07
CA VAL A 281 14.10 30.22 -6.91
C VAL A 281 14.14 31.43 -5.98
N ASP A 282 15.12 32.31 -6.17
CA ASP A 282 15.38 33.48 -5.31
C ASP A 282 15.48 33.13 -3.81
N GLY A 283 16.17 32.03 -3.49
CA GLY A 283 16.35 31.55 -2.11
C GLY A 283 15.11 30.88 -1.50
N ARG A 284 13.99 30.79 -2.23
CA ARG A 284 12.83 30.00 -1.82
C ARG A 284 13.01 28.56 -2.26
N GLU A 285 13.17 27.64 -1.30
CA GLU A 285 13.35 26.21 -1.58
C GLU A 285 12.23 25.65 -2.47
N THR A 286 12.60 24.91 -3.51
CA THR A 286 11.65 24.13 -4.31
C THR A 286 11.16 22.94 -3.49
N VAL A 287 9.89 22.97 -3.09
CA VAL A 287 9.23 21.90 -2.31
C VAL A 287 8.93 20.70 -3.20
N ALA A 288 8.56 20.94 -4.46
CA ALA A 288 8.39 19.92 -5.48
C ALA A 288 8.72 20.42 -6.89
N HIS A 289 9.22 19.50 -7.73
CA HIS A 289 9.46 19.66 -9.15
C HIS A 289 8.27 19.05 -9.92
N ILE A 290 7.59 19.84 -10.74
CA ILE A 290 6.45 19.38 -11.55
C ILE A 290 6.88 19.33 -13.02
N PHE A 291 6.76 18.16 -13.62
CA PHE A 291 6.98 17.90 -15.04
C PHE A 291 5.64 17.57 -15.72
N GLU A 292 5.42 18.06 -16.94
CA GLU A 292 4.23 17.73 -17.75
C GLU A 292 4.62 17.41 -19.20
N TYR A 293 4.20 16.26 -19.69
CA TYR A 293 4.42 15.82 -21.07
C TYR A 293 3.32 14.83 -21.50
N THR A 294 2.96 14.81 -22.79
CA THR A 294 1.97 13.87 -23.32
C THR A 294 2.68 12.84 -24.20
N THR A 295 2.63 11.58 -23.79
CA THR A 295 3.44 10.51 -24.41
C THR A 295 2.58 9.37 -24.94
N GLN A 296 3.07 8.72 -26.00
CA GLN A 296 2.59 7.42 -26.48
C GLN A 296 3.54 6.27 -26.09
N LEU A 297 4.68 6.60 -25.47
CA LEU A 297 5.76 5.66 -25.19
C LEU A 297 5.55 4.97 -23.85
N SER A 298 5.90 3.69 -23.76
CA SER A 298 5.73 2.90 -22.55
C SER A 298 6.80 1.82 -22.45
N ILE A 299 7.19 1.46 -21.23
CA ILE A 299 8.17 0.39 -20.98
C ILE A 299 7.43 -0.78 -20.31
N THR A 300 7.60 -2.00 -20.82
CA THR A 300 6.99 -3.20 -20.24
C THR A 300 7.70 -3.59 -18.94
N PRO A 301 7.11 -4.45 -18.07
CA PRO A 301 7.81 -4.98 -16.90
C PRO A 301 9.17 -5.63 -17.25
N LYS A 302 9.30 -6.21 -18.44
CA LYS A 302 10.53 -6.84 -18.95
C LYS A 302 11.59 -5.83 -19.44
N GLN A 303 11.33 -4.53 -19.31
CA GLN A 303 12.15 -3.44 -19.83
C GLN A 303 12.19 -3.36 -21.38
N GLU A 304 11.14 -3.82 -22.06
CA GLU A 304 10.98 -3.65 -23.51
C GLU A 304 10.32 -2.28 -23.81
N LEU A 305 10.85 -1.50 -24.76
CA LEU A 305 10.27 -0.20 -25.14
C LEU A 305 9.15 -0.36 -26.18
N VAL A 306 7.92 -0.04 -25.78
CA VAL A 306 6.74 0.03 -26.65
C VAL A 306 6.66 1.42 -27.30
N ARG A 307 6.58 1.42 -28.63
CA ARG A 307 6.38 2.59 -29.49
C ARG A 307 5.10 2.39 -30.32
N PRO A 308 4.38 3.45 -30.71
CA PRO A 308 3.31 3.35 -31.69
C PRO A 308 3.88 3.02 -33.08
N TYR A 309 3.11 2.28 -33.87
CA TYR A 309 3.41 1.97 -35.28
C TYR A 309 2.27 2.47 -36.16
N LYS A 310 2.57 2.89 -37.40
CA LYS A 310 1.53 3.35 -38.33
C LYS A 310 0.48 2.26 -38.54
N ASP A 311 -0.79 2.67 -38.57
CA ASP A 311 -1.96 1.83 -38.87
C ASP A 311 -2.19 0.63 -37.91
N ASN A 312 -1.49 0.57 -36.77
CA ASN A 312 -1.59 -0.52 -35.79
C ASN A 312 -2.65 -0.24 -34.68
N PRO A 313 -3.76 -1.00 -34.61
CA PRO A 313 -4.83 -0.78 -33.63
C PRO A 313 -4.46 -1.13 -32.18
N MET A 314 -3.30 -1.76 -31.95
CA MET A 314 -2.79 -2.09 -30.61
C MET A 314 -1.96 -0.97 -29.98
N ASN A 315 -1.69 0.12 -30.73
CA ASN A 315 -0.98 1.31 -30.25
C ASN A 315 -1.55 1.82 -28.91
N LEU A 316 -0.68 2.41 -28.10
CA LEU A 316 -1.10 3.20 -26.95
C LEU A 316 -1.51 4.59 -27.44
N PRO A 317 -2.66 5.13 -26.99
CA PRO A 317 -3.05 6.50 -27.31
C PRO A 317 -2.09 7.48 -26.63
N PRO A 318 -2.11 8.76 -27.01
CA PRO A 318 -1.56 9.81 -26.17
C PRO A 318 -2.09 9.72 -24.73
N VAL A 319 -1.20 9.86 -23.75
CA VAL A 319 -1.56 9.94 -22.33
C VAL A 319 -0.90 11.19 -21.75
N GLN A 320 -1.71 12.09 -21.19
CA GLN A 320 -1.21 13.31 -20.57
C GLN A 320 -0.64 12.98 -19.18
N MET A 321 0.68 13.04 -19.06
CA MET A 321 1.41 12.72 -17.84
C MET A 321 1.74 14.00 -17.08
N MET A 322 1.49 13.98 -15.78
CA MET A 322 2.08 14.89 -14.79
C MET A 322 3.01 14.06 -13.90
N PHE A 323 4.20 14.56 -13.60
CA PHE A 323 5.12 13.95 -12.65
C PHE A 323 5.52 14.99 -11.60
N CYS A 324 5.17 14.72 -10.34
CA CYS A 324 5.49 15.54 -9.18
C CYS A 324 6.58 14.85 -8.36
N PHE A 325 7.81 15.33 -8.49
CA PHE A 325 8.95 14.84 -7.73
C PHE A 325 9.18 15.76 -6.53
N LYS A 326 8.81 15.32 -5.33
CA LYS A 326 8.99 16.10 -4.11
C LYS A 326 10.48 16.16 -3.74
N ASN A 327 10.97 17.32 -3.29
CA ASN A 327 12.36 17.46 -2.88
C ASN A 327 12.68 16.55 -1.68
N LYS A 328 11.83 16.64 -0.64
CA LYS A 328 11.95 15.90 0.63
C LYS A 328 10.91 14.79 0.76
N ASN A 329 11.29 13.71 1.44
CA ASN A 329 10.37 12.65 1.86
C ASN A 329 9.47 13.15 3.00
N THR A 330 8.17 13.28 2.72
CA THR A 330 7.16 13.83 3.66
C THR A 330 5.94 12.91 3.83
N LYS A 331 6.06 11.64 3.41
CA LYS A 331 5.09 10.54 3.56
C LYS A 331 3.87 10.64 2.63
N LYS A 332 3.21 9.50 2.43
CA LYS A 332 2.09 9.28 1.49
C LYS A 332 0.95 10.30 1.63
N ILE A 333 0.57 10.64 2.86
CA ILE A 333 -0.51 11.62 3.12
C ILE A 333 -0.18 13.00 2.50
N ASN A 334 1.09 13.42 2.50
CA ASN A 334 1.52 14.64 1.83
C ASN A 334 1.53 14.53 0.30
N SER A 335 1.91 13.37 -0.24
CA SER A 335 1.78 13.09 -1.68
C SER A 335 0.31 13.16 -2.14
N HIS A 336 -0.64 12.73 -1.29
CA HIS A 336 -2.06 12.94 -1.50
C HIS A 336 -2.52 14.40 -1.32
N ARG A 337 -1.80 15.23 -0.54
CA ARG A 337 -2.10 16.68 -0.45
C ARG A 337 -1.72 17.42 -1.73
N TRP A 338 -0.57 17.08 -2.33
CA TRP A 338 -0.25 17.48 -3.72
C TRP A 338 -1.35 17.05 -4.70
N LEU A 339 -1.77 15.78 -4.65
CA LEU A 339 -2.81 15.28 -5.55
C LEU A 339 -4.15 16.04 -5.41
N PHE A 340 -4.70 16.14 -4.19
CA PHE A 340 -6.07 16.62 -4.01
C PHE A 340 -6.18 18.13 -3.82
N ASN A 341 -5.22 18.77 -3.14
CA ASN A 341 -5.30 20.20 -2.79
C ASN A 341 -4.54 21.09 -3.78
N ALA A 342 -3.43 20.64 -4.37
CA ALA A 342 -2.80 21.36 -5.47
C ALA A 342 -3.47 21.01 -6.81
N PHE A 343 -3.26 19.78 -7.30
CA PHE A 343 -3.60 19.42 -8.68
C PHE A 343 -5.11 19.26 -8.90
N GLY A 344 -5.79 18.50 -8.03
CA GLY A 344 -7.24 18.31 -8.09
C GLY A 344 -8.03 19.62 -7.98
N ARG A 345 -7.50 20.63 -7.27
CA ARG A 345 -8.13 21.94 -7.12
C ARG A 345 -8.09 22.78 -8.41
N ILE A 346 -7.06 22.59 -9.24
CA ILE A 346 -6.92 23.26 -10.55
C ILE A 346 -7.65 22.47 -11.64
N LEU A 347 -7.54 21.14 -11.64
CA LEU A 347 -8.13 20.27 -12.67
C LEU A 347 -9.63 19.98 -12.45
N ASN A 348 -10.12 20.15 -11.21
CA ASN A 348 -11.48 19.82 -10.76
C ASN A 348 -12.02 18.50 -11.34
N PRO A 349 -11.31 17.37 -11.17
CA PRO A 349 -11.69 16.10 -11.77
C PRO A 349 -13.00 15.59 -11.18
N GLU A 350 -13.84 14.90 -11.95
CA GLU A 350 -15.02 14.24 -11.34
C GLU A 350 -14.61 13.04 -10.48
N ILE A 351 -13.63 12.24 -10.93
CA ILE A 351 -13.12 11.04 -10.23
C ILE A 351 -11.59 11.05 -10.18
N CYS A 352 -11.05 10.85 -8.98
CA CYS A 352 -9.65 10.51 -8.76
C CYS A 352 -9.50 9.00 -8.55
N ILE A 353 -8.52 8.37 -9.20
CA ILE A 353 -8.13 6.96 -8.95
C ILE A 353 -6.79 7.00 -8.20
N LEU A 354 -6.63 6.17 -7.16
CA LEU A 354 -5.39 5.98 -6.42
C LEU A 354 -4.80 4.60 -6.73
N ILE A 355 -3.54 4.57 -7.11
CA ILE A 355 -2.76 3.37 -7.38
C ILE A 355 -1.40 3.52 -6.69
N ASP A 356 -0.99 2.56 -5.85
CA ASP A 356 0.39 2.54 -5.35
C ASP A 356 1.31 1.92 -6.42
N ALA A 357 2.51 2.48 -6.57
CA ALA A 357 3.56 1.93 -7.43
C ALA A 357 3.81 0.45 -7.08
N GLY A 358 4.10 -0.33 -8.12
CA GLY A 358 4.01 -1.78 -8.10
C GLY A 358 2.62 -2.34 -8.43
N THR A 359 1.51 -1.67 -8.10
CA THR A 359 0.16 -2.24 -8.31
C THR A 359 -0.24 -2.17 -9.78
N ARG A 360 -0.41 -3.33 -10.43
CA ARG A 360 -0.81 -3.41 -11.83
C ARG A 360 -2.33 -3.43 -11.96
N PRO A 361 -2.98 -2.43 -12.57
CA PRO A 361 -4.40 -2.54 -12.91
C PRO A 361 -4.60 -3.59 -14.02
N GLY A 362 -5.57 -4.47 -13.85
CA GLY A 362 -5.96 -5.47 -14.84
C GLY A 362 -6.64 -4.83 -16.07
N PRO A 363 -6.86 -5.59 -17.16
CA PRO A 363 -7.55 -5.09 -18.35
C PRO A 363 -8.92 -4.48 -18.00
N LYS A 364 -9.25 -3.33 -18.58
CA LYS A 364 -10.49 -2.56 -18.34
C LYS A 364 -10.83 -2.26 -16.87
N SER A 365 -9.91 -2.44 -15.92
CA SER A 365 -10.19 -2.25 -14.49
C SER A 365 -10.41 -0.80 -14.08
N LEU A 366 -9.75 0.16 -14.76
CA LEU A 366 -10.01 1.59 -14.55
C LEU A 366 -11.36 2.02 -15.16
N LEU A 367 -11.71 1.45 -16.32
CA LEU A 367 -13.03 1.64 -16.93
C LEU A 367 -14.15 1.11 -16.01
N ALA A 368 -13.98 -0.07 -15.42
CA ALA A 368 -14.94 -0.66 -14.51
C ALA A 368 -15.15 0.19 -13.23
N LEU A 369 -14.09 0.82 -12.70
CA LEU A 369 -14.22 1.81 -11.62
C LEU A 369 -15.02 3.03 -12.07
N TRP A 370 -14.64 3.65 -13.20
CA TRP A 370 -15.34 4.81 -13.75
C TRP A 370 -16.83 4.53 -14.00
N GLN A 371 -17.17 3.38 -14.57
CA GLN A 371 -18.56 2.96 -14.82
C GLN A 371 -19.40 2.89 -13.53
N ALA A 372 -18.80 2.50 -12.39
CA ALA A 372 -19.51 2.50 -11.11
C ALA A 372 -19.91 3.93 -10.66
N PHE A 373 -19.03 4.92 -10.87
CA PHE A 373 -19.34 6.33 -10.58
C PHE A 373 -20.27 6.97 -11.62
N TYR A 374 -20.17 6.58 -12.89
CA TYR A 374 -21.08 7.05 -13.93
C TYR A 374 -22.53 6.59 -13.65
N ASN A 375 -22.68 5.33 -13.23
CA ASN A 375 -23.99 4.72 -12.96
C ASN A 375 -24.60 5.08 -11.59
N ASP A 376 -23.80 5.48 -10.58
CA ASP A 376 -24.32 5.95 -9.28
C ASP A 376 -23.78 7.34 -8.90
N LYS A 377 -24.61 8.37 -9.12
CA LYS A 377 -24.34 9.77 -8.77
C LYS A 377 -24.04 10.00 -7.29
N ASN A 378 -24.48 9.12 -6.39
CA ASN A 378 -24.24 9.18 -4.94
C ASN A 378 -23.09 8.25 -4.49
N LEU A 379 -22.37 7.61 -5.42
CA LEU A 379 -21.13 6.90 -5.10
C LEU A 379 -20.02 7.93 -4.81
N GLY A 380 -19.48 7.90 -3.60
CA GLY A 380 -18.39 8.77 -3.14
C GLY A 380 -17.01 8.12 -3.24
N GLY A 381 -16.94 6.79 -3.16
CA GLY A 381 -15.70 6.02 -3.30
C GLY A 381 -15.94 4.56 -3.69
N ALA A 382 -14.94 3.93 -4.30
CA ALA A 382 -14.98 2.54 -4.75
C ALA A 382 -13.59 1.88 -4.70
N CYS A 383 -13.53 0.54 -4.67
CA CYS A 383 -12.29 -0.21 -4.86
C CYS A 383 -12.51 -1.47 -5.72
N GLY A 384 -11.45 -1.89 -6.40
CA GLY A 384 -11.41 -3.16 -7.12
C GLY A 384 -10.96 -4.32 -6.24
N GLU A 385 -10.93 -5.53 -6.82
CA GLU A 385 -10.30 -6.70 -6.23
C GLU A 385 -8.77 -6.52 -6.23
N ILE A 386 -8.17 -6.32 -5.06
CA ILE A 386 -6.70 -6.47 -4.94
C ILE A 386 -6.40 -7.97 -4.78
N HIS A 387 -5.59 -8.51 -5.68
CA HIS A 387 -5.09 -9.88 -5.61
C HIS A 387 -3.56 -9.93 -5.65
N VAL A 388 -3.02 -11.04 -5.15
CA VAL A 388 -1.58 -11.27 -5.07
C VAL A 388 -1.02 -11.62 -6.44
N LEU A 389 0.17 -11.09 -6.77
CA LEU A 389 0.97 -11.54 -7.90
C LEU A 389 1.50 -12.95 -7.62
N LEU A 390 0.98 -13.95 -8.34
CA LEU A 390 1.35 -15.35 -8.13
C LEU A 390 2.65 -15.76 -8.85
N GLY A 391 3.16 -14.89 -9.72
CA GLY A 391 4.28 -15.19 -10.63
C GLY A 391 3.91 -16.16 -11.76
N HIS A 392 4.85 -16.43 -12.67
CA HIS A 392 4.62 -17.35 -13.78
C HIS A 392 4.33 -18.77 -13.25
N ARG A 393 3.27 -19.40 -13.79
CA ARG A 393 2.75 -20.72 -13.36
C ARG A 393 2.52 -20.82 -11.83
N TRP A 394 2.12 -19.71 -11.21
CA TRP A 394 1.83 -19.58 -9.77
C TRP A 394 3.01 -19.93 -8.83
N LYS A 395 4.26 -19.85 -9.32
CA LYS A 395 5.47 -20.27 -8.57
C LYS A 395 5.60 -19.62 -7.17
N LYS A 396 5.10 -18.40 -6.95
CA LYS A 396 5.17 -17.75 -5.62
C LYS A 396 4.33 -18.46 -4.54
N LEU A 397 3.30 -19.25 -4.93
CA LEU A 397 2.49 -20.02 -3.97
C LEU A 397 3.25 -21.17 -3.27
N LEU A 398 4.48 -21.48 -3.71
CA LEU A 398 5.38 -22.38 -2.99
C LEU A 398 5.87 -21.77 -1.66
N ASN A 399 5.80 -20.44 -1.49
CA ASN A 399 6.04 -19.76 -0.22
C ASN A 399 4.75 -19.75 0.62
N PRO A 400 4.71 -20.40 1.81
CA PRO A 400 3.52 -20.44 2.65
C PRO A 400 2.99 -19.06 3.05
N LEU A 401 3.86 -18.06 3.22
CA LEU A 401 3.45 -16.69 3.54
C LEU A 401 2.67 -16.05 2.39
N VAL A 402 3.10 -16.27 1.14
CA VAL A 402 2.41 -15.75 -0.05
C VAL A 402 1.08 -16.49 -0.25
N ALA A 403 1.07 -17.81 -0.05
CA ALA A 403 -0.13 -18.63 -0.14
C ALA A 403 -1.20 -18.22 0.89
N ALA A 404 -0.82 -18.07 2.17
CA ALA A 404 -1.74 -17.63 3.23
C ALA A 404 -2.34 -16.24 2.92
N GLN A 405 -1.51 -15.29 2.47
CA GLN A 405 -1.96 -13.93 2.10
C GLN A 405 -2.88 -13.93 0.88
N ASN A 406 -2.60 -14.75 -0.15
CA ASN A 406 -3.49 -14.90 -1.30
C ASN A 406 -4.87 -15.43 -0.91
N PHE A 407 -4.94 -16.41 -0.01
CA PHE A 407 -6.22 -16.93 0.48
C PHE A 407 -6.99 -15.86 1.27
N GLU A 408 -6.33 -15.16 2.19
CA GLU A 408 -6.93 -14.09 3.00
C GLU A 408 -7.52 -12.98 2.11
N TYR A 409 -6.76 -12.50 1.12
CA TYR A 409 -7.22 -11.46 0.19
C TYR A 409 -8.43 -11.94 -0.62
N LYS A 410 -8.42 -13.19 -1.10
CA LYS A 410 -9.54 -13.77 -1.85
C LYS A 410 -10.80 -13.86 -0.99
N ILE A 411 -10.72 -14.48 0.19
CA ILE A 411 -11.87 -14.59 1.10
C ILE A 411 -12.41 -13.22 1.51
N SER A 412 -11.56 -12.22 1.75
CA SER A 412 -12.04 -10.87 2.09
C SER A 412 -12.73 -10.16 0.90
N ASN A 413 -12.22 -10.34 -0.32
CA ASN A 413 -12.88 -9.85 -1.54
C ASN A 413 -14.17 -10.63 -1.91
N ILE A 414 -14.33 -11.87 -1.43
CA ILE A 414 -15.49 -12.74 -1.71
C ILE A 414 -16.59 -12.61 -0.65
N LEU A 415 -16.24 -12.28 0.60
CA LEU A 415 -17.18 -12.17 1.72
C LEU A 415 -17.28 -10.76 2.31
N ASP A 416 -16.17 -10.17 2.78
CA ASP A 416 -16.21 -8.89 3.50
C ASP A 416 -16.56 -7.72 2.60
N LYS A 417 -15.85 -7.56 1.48
CA LYS A 417 -16.10 -6.45 0.56
C LYS A 417 -17.51 -6.49 -0.04
N PRO A 418 -18.06 -7.66 -0.43
CA PRO A 418 -19.47 -7.82 -0.77
C PRO A 418 -20.44 -7.47 0.37
N LEU A 419 -20.21 -7.95 1.60
CA LEU A 419 -21.03 -7.62 2.79
C LEU A 419 -21.05 -6.10 3.05
N GLU A 420 -19.90 -5.47 3.17
CA GLU A 420 -19.78 -4.04 3.44
C GLU A 420 -20.40 -3.19 2.30
N SER A 421 -20.24 -3.66 1.06
CA SER A 421 -20.82 -3.02 -0.13
C SER A 421 -22.35 -3.20 -0.25
N ALA A 422 -22.95 -4.15 0.46
CA ALA A 422 -24.41 -4.29 0.57
C ALA A 422 -25.00 -3.10 1.36
N PHE A 423 -24.42 -2.83 2.53
CA PHE A 423 -24.75 -1.68 3.38
C PHE A 423 -24.29 -0.34 2.78
N GLY A 424 -23.27 -0.37 1.92
CA GLY A 424 -22.72 0.78 1.21
C GLY A 424 -21.73 1.61 2.04
N TYR A 425 -21.14 1.00 3.05
CA TYR A 425 -20.01 1.53 3.81
C TYR A 425 -18.90 0.46 3.85
N VAL A 426 -18.04 0.50 2.84
CA VAL A 426 -16.81 -0.29 2.78
C VAL A 426 -15.82 0.26 3.81
N SER A 427 -15.37 -0.55 4.78
CA SER A 427 -14.59 -0.06 5.93
C SER A 427 -13.16 0.34 5.58
N VAL A 428 -12.68 -0.08 4.41
CA VAL A 428 -11.43 0.34 3.79
C VAL A 428 -11.56 0.22 2.27
N LEU A 429 -11.30 1.31 1.57
CA LEU A 429 -11.02 1.37 0.14
C LEU A 429 -9.49 1.54 0.00
N PRO A 430 -8.72 0.49 -0.31
CA PRO A 430 -7.27 0.54 -0.13
C PRO A 430 -6.61 1.54 -1.08
N GLY A 431 -5.72 2.39 -0.56
CA GLY A 431 -4.99 3.40 -1.33
C GLY A 431 -4.08 2.83 -2.42
N ALA A 432 -3.83 1.52 -2.42
CA ALA A 432 -3.10 0.81 -3.47
C ALA A 432 -3.93 0.56 -4.74
N PHE A 433 -5.26 0.47 -4.63
CA PHE A 433 -6.17 0.37 -5.79
C PHE A 433 -7.61 0.76 -5.42
N SER A 434 -7.87 2.07 -5.41
CA SER A 434 -9.19 2.63 -5.10
C SER A 434 -9.50 3.86 -5.97
N ALA A 435 -10.73 4.36 -5.87
CA ALA A 435 -11.17 5.54 -6.57
C ALA A 435 -12.16 6.34 -5.71
N TYR A 436 -12.17 7.66 -5.89
CA TYR A 436 -12.95 8.60 -5.09
C TYR A 436 -13.53 9.68 -6.01
N ARG A 437 -14.80 10.05 -5.80
CA ARG A 437 -15.39 11.21 -6.48
C ARG A 437 -14.89 12.48 -5.80
N TYR A 438 -14.25 13.39 -6.54
CA TYR A 438 -13.50 14.51 -5.94
C TYR A 438 -14.39 15.39 -5.04
N ARG A 439 -15.57 15.79 -5.53
CA ARG A 439 -16.58 16.53 -4.76
C ARG A 439 -17.15 15.79 -3.54
N ALA A 440 -17.01 14.46 -3.46
CA ALA A 440 -17.35 13.68 -2.27
C ALA A 440 -16.29 13.82 -1.17
N ILE A 441 -15.00 13.76 -1.52
CA ILE A 441 -13.90 13.88 -0.54
C ILE A 441 -13.63 15.32 -0.08
N MET A 442 -13.89 16.35 -0.90
CA MET A 442 -13.64 17.76 -0.55
C MET A 442 -14.25 18.21 0.80
N GLY A 443 -13.54 19.08 1.51
CA GLY A 443 -13.90 19.56 2.86
C GLY A 443 -13.58 18.51 3.92
N ARG A 444 -14.44 18.38 4.94
CA ARG A 444 -14.20 17.57 6.14
C ARG A 444 -13.54 16.19 5.95
N PRO A 445 -13.87 15.36 4.94
CA PRO A 445 -13.18 14.09 4.74
C PRO A 445 -11.68 14.26 4.44
N LEU A 446 -11.30 15.18 3.55
CA LEU A 446 -9.90 15.54 3.32
C LEU A 446 -9.28 16.30 4.50
N GLU A 447 -10.01 17.17 5.19
CA GLU A 447 -9.52 17.85 6.40
C GLU A 447 -9.07 16.82 7.45
N GLN A 448 -9.90 15.81 7.76
CA GLN A 448 -9.52 14.74 8.68
C GLN A 448 -8.46 13.80 8.11
N TYR A 449 -8.38 13.61 6.80
CA TYR A 449 -7.30 12.85 6.18
C TYR A 449 -5.93 13.51 6.38
N PHE A 450 -5.82 14.81 6.10
CA PHE A 450 -4.57 15.57 6.21
C PHE A 450 -4.16 15.94 7.64
N HIS A 451 -5.00 15.68 8.65
CA HIS A 451 -4.55 15.70 10.06
C HIS A 451 -3.38 14.73 10.34
N GLY A 452 -3.20 13.70 9.52
CA GLY A 452 -2.05 12.78 9.57
C GLY A 452 -0.77 13.30 8.90
N ASP A 453 -0.79 14.48 8.28
CA ASP A 453 0.37 15.03 7.58
C ASP A 453 1.34 15.75 8.54
N HIS A 454 2.56 15.24 8.66
CA HIS A 454 3.60 15.82 9.50
C HIS A 454 3.95 17.27 9.13
N THR A 455 3.83 17.66 7.84
CA THR A 455 4.09 19.05 7.42
C THR A 455 3.01 20.02 7.87
N LEU A 456 1.82 19.51 8.26
CA LEU A 456 0.76 20.30 8.88
C LEU A 456 0.82 20.29 10.42
N SER A 457 1.67 19.48 11.06
CA SER A 457 1.77 19.40 12.54
C SER A 457 1.92 20.76 13.20
N ALA A 458 2.83 21.60 12.72
CA ALA A 458 3.05 22.94 13.26
C ALA A 458 1.83 23.87 13.02
N LYS A 459 1.21 23.80 11.83
CA LYS A 459 0.02 24.59 11.46
C LYS A 459 -1.24 24.20 12.25
N LEU A 460 -1.35 22.93 12.65
CA LEU A 460 -2.52 22.36 13.35
C LEU A 460 -2.34 22.25 14.89
N GLY A 461 -1.11 22.35 15.40
CA GLY A 461 -0.79 22.24 16.83
C GLY A 461 -1.33 20.96 17.47
N LYS A 462 -2.13 21.07 18.53
CA LYS A 462 -2.78 19.94 19.23
C LYS A 462 -3.74 19.11 18.33
N LYS A 463 -4.04 19.56 17.10
CA LYS A 463 -4.83 18.83 16.11
C LYS A 463 -3.99 18.15 15.02
N GLY A 464 -2.71 18.50 14.88
CA GLY A 464 -1.79 17.90 13.90
C GLY A 464 -1.11 16.67 14.47
N ILE A 465 -0.67 15.75 13.60
CA ILE A 465 -0.24 14.40 14.01
C ILE A 465 0.74 14.42 15.18
N ASP A 466 1.75 15.28 15.18
CA ASP A 466 2.78 15.27 16.23
C ASP A 466 2.27 15.71 17.61
N GLY A 467 1.24 16.57 17.65
CA GLY A 467 0.54 16.98 18.87
C GLY A 467 -0.57 16.01 19.33
N MET A 468 -0.78 14.88 18.63
CA MET A 468 -1.78 13.87 19.00
C MET A 468 -1.24 12.80 19.95
N ASN A 469 -2.15 12.17 20.69
CA ASN A 469 -1.85 10.94 21.43
C ASN A 469 -1.57 9.75 20.49
N ILE A 470 -0.80 8.79 20.98
CA ILE A 470 -0.34 7.62 20.23
C ILE A 470 -1.48 6.75 19.65
N PHE A 471 -2.67 6.75 20.27
CA PHE A 471 -3.87 6.12 19.71
C PHE A 471 -4.28 6.75 18.37
N LYS A 472 -4.40 8.09 18.32
CA LYS A 472 -4.71 8.79 17.07
C LYS A 472 -3.55 8.70 16.07
N LYS A 473 -2.29 8.70 16.51
CA LYS A 473 -1.14 8.45 15.60
C LYS A 473 -1.26 7.07 14.91
N ASN A 474 -1.65 6.01 15.64
CA ASN A 474 -1.92 4.69 15.04
C ASN A 474 -3.12 4.70 14.07
N MET A 475 -4.14 5.52 14.32
CA MET A 475 -5.30 5.68 13.41
C MET A 475 -4.86 6.09 11.98
N PHE A 476 -3.82 6.92 11.86
CA PHE A 476 -3.22 7.34 10.58
C PHE A 476 -2.25 6.33 9.96
N LEU A 477 -2.12 5.11 10.51
CA LEU A 477 -1.55 3.95 9.82
C LEU A 477 -2.59 3.17 8.98
N ALA A 478 -3.85 3.62 9.02
CA ALA A 478 -4.95 3.13 8.20
C ALA A 478 -5.85 4.31 7.78
N GLU A 479 -5.23 5.36 7.25
CA GLU A 479 -5.83 6.64 6.87
C GLU A 479 -7.01 6.49 5.91
N ASP A 480 -6.96 5.50 5.01
CA ASP A 480 -8.06 5.12 4.11
C ASP A 480 -9.35 4.80 4.87
N ARG A 481 -9.26 4.16 6.05
CA ARG A 481 -10.43 3.82 6.89
C ARG A 481 -11.11 5.07 7.45
N ILE A 482 -10.31 6.07 7.82
CA ILE A 482 -10.80 7.37 8.28
C ILE A 482 -11.57 8.03 7.13
N LEU A 483 -10.98 8.09 5.93
CA LEU A 483 -11.60 8.70 4.75
C LEU A 483 -12.92 8.00 4.38
N CYS A 484 -12.96 6.67 4.45
CA CYS A 484 -14.18 5.89 4.22
C CYS A 484 -15.29 6.24 5.22
N PHE A 485 -14.98 6.35 6.51
CA PHE A 485 -15.96 6.75 7.52
C PHE A 485 -16.42 8.20 7.32
N GLU A 486 -15.49 9.15 7.12
CA GLU A 486 -15.82 10.56 6.95
C GLU A 486 -16.67 10.85 5.71
N LEU A 487 -16.52 10.04 4.64
CA LEU A 487 -17.36 10.12 3.44
C LEU A 487 -18.82 9.77 3.73
N VAL A 488 -19.08 8.63 4.39
CA VAL A 488 -20.43 8.17 4.75
C VAL A 488 -21.04 9.06 5.84
N ALA A 489 -20.21 9.56 6.76
CA ALA A 489 -20.59 10.50 7.81
C ALA A 489 -20.47 11.99 7.39
N LYS A 490 -20.46 12.29 6.08
CA LYS A 490 -20.40 13.67 5.56
C LYS A 490 -21.76 14.35 5.70
N ALA A 491 -21.78 15.49 6.38
CA ALA A 491 -23.02 16.20 6.69
C ALA A 491 -23.81 16.58 5.43
N GLY A 492 -25.14 16.46 5.50
CA GLY A 492 -26.06 16.76 4.39
C GLY A 492 -25.88 15.94 3.11
N SER A 493 -25.00 14.94 3.10
CA SER A 493 -24.62 14.17 1.90
C SER A 493 -25.11 12.72 1.99
N GLN A 494 -25.35 12.08 0.84
CA GLN A 494 -25.77 10.66 0.75
C GLN A 494 -24.67 9.75 0.19
N TRP A 495 -23.40 10.06 0.43
CA TRP A 495 -22.29 9.34 -0.19
C TRP A 495 -22.22 7.87 0.24
N ARG A 496 -22.17 6.99 -0.75
CA ARG A 496 -22.02 5.54 -0.60
C ARG A 496 -20.62 5.11 -1.01
N LEU A 497 -20.14 4.00 -0.44
CA LEU A 497 -18.93 3.31 -0.88
C LEU A 497 -19.31 1.93 -1.42
N THR A 498 -18.64 1.46 -2.48
CA THR A 498 -18.94 0.16 -3.11
C THR A 498 -17.69 -0.63 -3.45
N TYR A 499 -17.83 -1.95 -3.48
CA TYR A 499 -16.84 -2.85 -4.06
C TYR A 499 -17.18 -3.11 -5.54
N VAL A 500 -16.16 -3.18 -6.41
CA VAL A 500 -16.32 -3.32 -7.88
C VAL A 500 -15.59 -4.58 -8.36
N LYS A 501 -16.24 -5.74 -8.20
CA LYS A 501 -15.79 -7.08 -8.64
C LYS A 501 -15.08 -7.16 -10.01
N PRO A 502 -15.57 -6.52 -11.11
CA PRO A 502 -14.90 -6.61 -12.41
C PRO A 502 -13.62 -5.76 -12.54
N SER A 503 -13.35 -4.85 -11.59
CA SER A 503 -12.08 -4.12 -11.52
C SER A 503 -11.09 -4.90 -10.67
N LYS A 504 -9.87 -5.13 -11.17
CA LYS A 504 -8.83 -5.90 -10.47
C LYS A 504 -7.48 -5.18 -10.47
N GLY A 505 -6.73 -5.31 -9.38
CA GLY A 505 -5.35 -4.86 -9.23
C GLY A 505 -4.46 -6.00 -8.73
N GLU A 506 -3.34 -6.23 -9.40
CA GLU A 506 -2.35 -7.25 -9.06
C GLU A 506 -1.16 -6.59 -8.32
N THR A 507 -0.89 -7.03 -7.08
CA THR A 507 0.19 -6.48 -6.24
C THR A 507 1.08 -7.57 -5.64
N ASP A 508 2.32 -7.22 -5.33
CA ASP A 508 3.20 -8.07 -4.51
C ASP A 508 2.82 -8.00 -3.02
N VAL A 509 3.25 -9.01 -2.26
CA VAL A 509 3.06 -9.13 -0.81
C VAL A 509 4.38 -9.55 -0.16
N PRO A 510 4.59 -9.27 1.15
CA PRO A 510 5.79 -9.70 1.87
C PRO A 510 6.06 -11.20 1.74
N GLU A 511 7.26 -11.54 1.26
CA GLU A 511 7.72 -12.93 1.11
C GLU A 511 8.56 -13.39 2.31
N LEU A 512 9.07 -12.45 3.13
CA LEU A 512 9.92 -12.72 4.29
C LEU A 512 9.21 -12.43 5.63
N PRO A 513 9.44 -13.24 6.69
CA PRO A 513 8.77 -13.06 7.99
C PRO A 513 8.92 -11.66 8.61
N ALA A 514 10.10 -11.03 8.51
CA ALA A 514 10.35 -9.72 9.13
C ALA A 514 9.58 -8.57 8.46
N GLU A 515 9.38 -8.65 7.14
CA GLU A 515 8.57 -7.69 6.37
C GLU A 515 7.08 -7.91 6.64
N PHE A 516 6.66 -9.18 6.69
CA PHE A 516 5.30 -9.57 7.03
C PHE A 516 4.90 -9.07 8.43
N LEU A 517 5.76 -9.23 9.46
CA LEU A 517 5.53 -8.64 10.78
C LEU A 517 5.43 -7.10 10.75
N SER A 518 6.29 -6.42 9.98
CA SER A 518 6.29 -4.96 9.85
C SER A 518 5.03 -4.41 9.16
N GLN A 519 4.57 -5.07 8.09
CA GLN A 519 3.27 -4.76 7.46
C GLN A 519 2.12 -5.00 8.44
N ARG A 520 2.12 -6.14 9.12
CA ARG A 520 1.01 -6.58 9.98
C ARG A 520 0.88 -5.75 11.26
N ARG A 521 1.98 -5.24 11.83
CA ARG A 521 1.94 -4.21 12.90
C ARG A 521 1.07 -3.02 12.47
N ARG A 522 1.41 -2.40 11.33
CA ARG A 522 0.71 -1.20 10.83
C ARG A 522 -0.76 -1.50 10.56
N TRP A 523 -1.03 -2.61 9.86
CA TRP A 523 -2.38 -2.98 9.44
C TRP A 523 -3.30 -3.36 10.59
N LEU A 524 -2.83 -4.11 11.58
CA LEU A 524 -3.63 -4.50 12.75
C LEU A 524 -3.89 -3.31 13.67
N ASN A 525 -2.84 -2.54 14.04
CA ASN A 525 -2.99 -1.40 14.94
C ASN A 525 -3.85 -0.28 14.32
N GLY A 526 -3.58 0.06 13.05
CA GLY A 526 -4.37 1.05 12.32
C GLY A 526 -5.81 0.62 12.11
N SER A 527 -6.06 -0.66 11.77
CA SER A 527 -7.43 -1.17 11.64
C SER A 527 -8.18 -1.16 12.98
N PHE A 528 -7.55 -1.52 14.09
CA PHE A 528 -8.17 -1.47 15.41
C PHE A 528 -8.51 -0.01 15.81
N ALA A 529 -7.55 0.91 15.68
CA ALA A 529 -7.74 2.32 16.03
C ALA A 529 -8.84 3.00 15.19
N ALA A 530 -8.83 2.79 13.86
CA ALA A 530 -9.83 3.36 12.98
C ALA A 530 -11.22 2.72 13.13
N SER A 531 -11.30 1.42 13.44
CA SER A 531 -12.58 0.77 13.72
C SER A 531 -13.22 1.31 15.00
N LEU A 532 -12.45 1.43 16.08
CA LEU A 532 -12.93 2.06 17.33
C LEU A 532 -13.29 3.54 17.13
N TYR A 533 -12.55 4.29 16.30
CA TYR A 533 -12.93 5.65 15.91
C TYR A 533 -14.31 5.68 15.23
N SER A 534 -14.57 4.78 14.28
CA SER A 534 -15.85 4.73 13.54
C SER A 534 -17.05 4.40 14.44
N VAL A 535 -16.85 3.52 15.44
CA VAL A 535 -17.86 3.18 16.46
C VAL A 535 -18.15 4.39 17.37
N ILE A 536 -17.11 5.03 17.92
CA ILE A 536 -17.26 6.19 18.82
C ILE A 536 -17.96 7.37 18.11
N HIS A 537 -17.63 7.62 16.84
CA HIS A 537 -18.15 8.77 16.09
C HIS A 537 -19.40 8.45 15.27
N PHE A 538 -19.96 7.24 15.37
CA PHE A 538 -21.12 6.80 14.56
C PHE A 538 -22.32 7.76 14.64
N ASN A 539 -22.49 8.46 15.77
CA ASN A 539 -23.52 9.49 15.95
C ASN A 539 -23.51 10.61 14.88
N ARG A 540 -22.42 10.76 14.13
CA ARG A 540 -22.32 11.69 12.99
C ARG A 540 -23.08 11.23 11.75
N ILE A 541 -23.34 9.94 11.59
CA ILE A 541 -24.11 9.42 10.44
C ILE A 541 -25.54 9.98 10.46
N TYR A 542 -26.11 10.27 11.63
CA TYR A 542 -27.38 11.01 11.76
C TYR A 542 -27.36 12.44 11.21
N LYS A 543 -26.18 13.04 10.97
CA LYS A 543 -26.03 14.36 10.32
C LYS A 543 -25.81 14.26 8.81
N SER A 544 -25.65 13.05 8.27
CA SER A 544 -25.66 12.79 6.82
C SER A 544 -27.08 13.00 6.24
N GLY A 545 -27.20 12.97 4.91
CA GLY A 545 -28.49 12.97 4.22
C GLY A 545 -29.12 11.58 4.06
N HIS A 546 -28.57 10.52 4.65
CA HIS A 546 -29.03 9.14 4.40
C HIS A 546 -30.46 8.90 4.90
N GLY A 547 -31.30 8.33 4.03
CA GLY A 547 -32.69 7.99 4.37
C GLY A 547 -32.82 6.80 5.34
N ILE A 548 -33.98 6.68 5.99
CA ILE A 548 -34.25 5.78 7.12
C ILE A 548 -33.79 4.32 6.90
N PHE A 549 -34.08 3.72 5.73
CA PHE A 549 -33.65 2.35 5.42
C PHE A 549 -32.13 2.20 5.34
N ARG A 550 -31.41 3.24 4.90
CA ARG A 550 -29.93 3.25 4.89
C ARG A 550 -29.37 3.43 6.30
N LEU A 551 -29.99 4.28 7.12
CA LEU A 551 -29.60 4.43 8.53
C LEU A 551 -29.78 3.12 9.29
N PHE A 552 -30.91 2.42 9.13
CA PHE A 552 -31.13 1.09 9.70
C PHE A 552 -30.07 0.08 9.23
N ALA A 553 -29.81 0.01 7.91
CA ALA A 553 -28.78 -0.85 7.34
C ALA A 553 -27.38 -0.59 7.92
N LEU A 554 -27.01 0.68 8.16
CA LEU A 554 -25.73 1.05 8.79
C LEU A 554 -25.69 0.71 10.29
N HIS A 555 -26.82 0.66 11.01
CA HIS A 555 -26.86 0.16 12.38
C HIS A 555 -26.64 -1.36 12.45
N VAL A 556 -27.22 -2.13 11.53
CA VAL A 556 -26.97 -3.58 11.44
C VAL A 556 -25.48 -3.85 11.17
N GLN A 557 -24.84 -3.05 10.31
CA GLN A 557 -23.40 -3.11 10.11
C GLN A 557 -22.58 -2.66 11.34
N LEU A 558 -23.04 -1.65 12.09
CA LEU A 558 -22.39 -1.23 13.35
C LEU A 558 -22.37 -2.37 14.37
N VAL A 559 -23.49 -3.06 14.56
CA VAL A 559 -23.57 -4.21 15.48
C VAL A 559 -22.59 -5.32 15.05
N TYR A 560 -22.56 -5.67 13.76
CA TYR A 560 -21.57 -6.60 13.21
C TYR A 560 -20.11 -6.16 13.49
N ASN A 561 -19.79 -4.88 13.27
CA ASN A 561 -18.45 -4.35 13.53
C ASN A 561 -18.08 -4.39 15.03
N ILE A 562 -19.03 -4.14 15.93
CA ILE A 562 -18.83 -4.25 17.39
C ILE A 562 -18.58 -5.70 17.79
N CYS A 563 -19.38 -6.65 17.28
CA CYS A 563 -19.16 -8.08 17.52
C CYS A 563 -17.78 -8.53 17.03
N GLN A 564 -17.35 -8.11 15.84
CA GLN A 564 -16.03 -8.42 15.30
C GLN A 564 -14.89 -7.81 16.12
N LEU A 565 -15.05 -6.60 16.65
CA LEU A 565 -14.06 -5.98 17.56
C LEU A 565 -13.93 -6.76 18.87
N ILE A 566 -15.04 -7.21 19.46
CA ILE A 566 -15.04 -8.02 20.69
C ILE A 566 -14.35 -9.38 20.43
N MET A 567 -14.71 -10.07 19.34
CA MET A 567 -14.09 -11.34 18.95
C MET A 567 -12.59 -11.19 18.64
N THR A 568 -12.18 -10.07 18.04
CA THR A 568 -10.76 -9.77 17.78
C THR A 568 -10.00 -9.53 19.10
N TRP A 569 -10.55 -8.72 20.01
CA TRP A 569 -9.92 -8.40 21.29
C TRP A 569 -9.64 -9.63 22.15
N PHE A 570 -10.61 -10.55 22.24
CA PHE A 570 -10.51 -11.80 23.00
C PHE A 570 -10.02 -13.00 22.17
N SER A 571 -9.48 -12.77 20.96
CA SER A 571 -9.04 -13.85 20.07
C SER A 571 -7.91 -14.69 20.66
N LEU A 572 -6.96 -14.07 21.39
CA LEU A 572 -5.83 -14.76 22.00
C LEU A 572 -6.27 -15.81 23.03
N ALA A 573 -7.14 -15.42 23.96
CA ALA A 573 -7.74 -16.34 24.93
C ALA A 573 -8.62 -17.37 24.24
N SER A 574 -9.46 -16.95 23.29
CA SER A 574 -10.40 -17.84 22.60
C SER A 574 -9.72 -18.93 21.78
N TYR A 575 -8.60 -18.61 21.12
CA TYR A 575 -7.85 -19.58 20.33
C TYR A 575 -7.09 -20.57 21.23
N TRP A 576 -6.50 -20.11 22.33
CA TRP A 576 -5.91 -20.99 23.34
C TRP A 576 -6.94 -21.93 23.95
N LEU A 577 -8.07 -21.40 24.44
CA LEU A 577 -9.16 -22.17 25.04
C LEU A 577 -9.67 -23.23 24.04
N THR A 578 -9.99 -22.83 22.80
CA THR A 578 -10.43 -23.73 21.73
C THR A 578 -9.40 -24.84 21.47
N SER A 579 -8.12 -24.50 21.35
CA SER A 579 -7.05 -25.48 21.14
C SER A 579 -6.93 -26.46 22.29
N SER A 580 -6.97 -25.97 23.54
CA SER A 580 -6.87 -26.78 24.75
C SER A 580 -8.07 -27.74 24.92
N VAL A 581 -9.28 -27.29 24.60
CA VAL A 581 -10.52 -28.08 24.67
C VAL A 581 -10.53 -29.19 23.62
N ILE A 582 -10.12 -28.91 22.38
CA ILE A 582 -9.99 -29.95 21.33
C ILE A 582 -8.96 -31.01 21.74
N LEU A 583 -7.84 -30.58 22.34
CA LEU A 583 -6.81 -31.49 22.86
C LEU A 583 -7.31 -32.37 24.02
N ASP A 584 -8.17 -31.87 24.91
CA ASP A 584 -8.72 -32.65 26.02
C ASP A 584 -9.84 -33.60 25.58
N ILE A 585 -10.81 -33.14 24.78
CA ILE A 585 -11.97 -33.96 24.38
C ILE A 585 -11.53 -35.18 23.56
N VAL A 586 -10.53 -35.03 22.68
CA VAL A 586 -10.00 -36.16 21.89
C VAL A 586 -8.90 -36.94 22.63
N GLY A 587 -8.12 -36.25 23.46
CA GLY A 587 -6.90 -36.82 24.04
C GLY A 587 -7.04 -37.51 25.39
N THR A 588 -7.92 -37.01 26.26
CA THR A 588 -8.01 -37.47 27.66
C THR A 588 -9.17 -38.47 27.82
N PRO A 589 -8.90 -39.76 28.15
CA PRO A 589 -9.93 -40.76 28.38
C PRO A 589 -11.01 -40.30 29.35
N SER A 590 -12.25 -40.18 28.88
CA SER A 590 -13.37 -39.58 29.61
C SER A 590 -14.71 -40.04 29.05
N GLY A 591 -15.81 -39.78 29.79
CA GLY A 591 -17.16 -40.17 29.34
C GLY A 591 -17.55 -39.60 27.96
N SER A 592 -17.03 -38.42 27.59
CA SER A 592 -17.27 -37.78 26.30
C SER A 592 -16.61 -38.47 25.10
N ASN A 593 -15.57 -39.29 25.30
CA ASN A 593 -14.89 -40.04 24.22
C ASN A 593 -14.93 -41.57 24.45
N LYS A 594 -15.93 -42.07 25.19
CA LYS A 594 -16.08 -43.48 25.56
C LYS A 594 -14.83 -44.07 26.24
N PHE A 595 -14.13 -43.25 27.03
CA PHE A 595 -12.86 -43.58 27.72
C PHE A 595 -11.71 -43.97 26.78
N HIS A 596 -11.64 -43.36 25.59
CA HIS A 596 -10.62 -43.62 24.58
C HIS A 596 -9.89 -42.34 24.11
N GLY A 597 -8.57 -42.28 24.31
CA GLY A 597 -7.70 -41.20 23.82
C GLY A 597 -7.14 -41.49 22.42
N TRP A 598 -7.20 -40.51 21.51
CA TRP A 598 -6.81 -40.66 20.09
C TRP A 598 -5.85 -39.54 19.62
N PRO A 599 -4.79 -39.83 18.82
CA PRO A 599 -4.57 -41.03 18.02
C PRO A 599 -3.65 -42.10 18.62
N PHE A 600 -2.90 -41.80 19.68
CA PHE A 600 -1.81 -42.67 20.17
C PHE A 600 -2.24 -43.61 21.31
N GLY A 601 -3.55 -43.83 21.49
CA GLY A 601 -4.12 -44.62 22.59
C GLY A 601 -4.13 -43.87 23.93
N ASN A 602 -4.63 -44.55 24.96
CA ASN A 602 -4.99 -43.94 26.25
C ASN A 602 -3.82 -43.36 27.04
N ASP A 603 -2.62 -43.94 26.94
CA ASP A 603 -1.47 -43.53 27.77
C ASP A 603 -0.62 -42.45 27.08
N ALA A 604 -0.32 -42.62 25.79
CA ALA A 604 0.56 -41.71 25.06
C ALA A 604 -0.15 -40.42 24.63
N THR A 605 -1.44 -40.46 24.30
CA THR A 605 -2.17 -39.27 23.81
C THR A 605 -2.26 -38.14 24.86
N PRO A 606 -2.63 -38.39 26.13
CA PRO A 606 -2.60 -37.35 27.15
C PRO A 606 -1.21 -36.74 27.35
N ILE A 607 -0.14 -37.53 27.25
CA ILE A 607 1.23 -37.06 27.39
C ILE A 607 1.58 -36.11 26.23
N VAL A 608 1.35 -36.53 24.99
CA VAL A 608 1.58 -35.70 23.79
C VAL A 608 0.76 -34.41 23.85
N ASN A 609 -0.53 -34.49 24.20
CA ASN A 609 -1.42 -33.34 24.22
C ASN A 609 -1.03 -32.34 25.33
N ASN A 610 -0.56 -32.80 26.49
CA ASN A 610 -0.06 -31.92 27.54
C ASN A 610 1.31 -31.31 27.18
N LEU A 611 2.21 -32.04 26.51
CA LEU A 611 3.46 -31.48 25.98
C LEU A 611 3.20 -30.38 24.95
N LEU A 612 2.21 -30.57 24.06
CA LEU A 612 1.79 -29.55 23.09
C LEU A 612 1.13 -28.34 23.78
N LYS A 613 0.32 -28.53 24.82
CA LYS A 613 -0.23 -27.44 25.66
C LYS A 613 0.87 -26.60 26.30
N VAL A 614 1.84 -27.23 26.97
CA VAL A 614 2.95 -26.55 27.64
C VAL A 614 3.85 -25.84 26.61
N GLY A 615 4.17 -26.50 25.49
CA GLY A 615 4.91 -25.91 24.39
C GLY A 615 4.22 -24.69 23.78
N TYR A 616 2.89 -24.73 23.58
CA TYR A 616 2.12 -23.60 23.08
C TYR A 616 2.22 -22.38 23.99
N LEU A 617 2.09 -22.57 25.31
CA LEU A 617 2.24 -21.48 26.28
C LEU A 617 3.68 -20.95 26.33
N ALA A 618 4.69 -21.82 26.23
CA ALA A 618 6.10 -21.42 26.17
C ALA A 618 6.41 -20.62 24.90
N PHE A 619 5.93 -21.07 23.72
CA PHE A 619 6.09 -20.34 22.46
C PHE A 619 5.28 -19.03 22.44
N LEU A 620 4.11 -18.97 23.09
CA LEU A 620 3.37 -17.72 23.26
C LEU A 620 4.12 -16.72 24.17
N MET A 621 4.67 -17.19 25.30
CA MET A 621 5.53 -16.38 26.16
C MET A 621 6.77 -15.86 25.41
N LEU A 622 7.38 -16.71 24.58
CA LEU A 622 8.46 -16.32 23.68
C LEU A 622 8.04 -15.19 22.72
N GLN A 623 6.80 -15.14 22.23
CA GLN A 623 6.35 -14.03 21.37
C GLN A 623 6.29 -12.71 22.15
N PHE A 624 5.81 -12.72 23.40
CA PHE A 624 5.85 -11.52 24.25
C PHE A 624 7.29 -11.05 24.54
N ILE A 625 8.22 -11.98 24.82
CA ILE A 625 9.64 -11.67 25.04
C ILE A 625 10.27 -11.07 23.77
N LEU A 626 10.09 -11.73 22.62
CA LEU A 626 10.62 -11.26 21.33
C LEU A 626 10.03 -9.91 20.91
N ALA A 627 8.73 -9.72 21.08
CA ALA A 627 8.03 -8.51 20.63
C ALA A 627 8.29 -7.27 21.50
N LEU A 628 8.68 -7.46 22.76
CA LEU A 628 9.08 -6.37 23.67
C LEU A 628 10.59 -6.12 23.66
N GLY A 629 11.42 -7.14 23.44
CA GLY A 629 12.88 -7.04 23.48
C GLY A 629 13.55 -6.71 22.15
N ASN A 630 13.19 -7.39 21.05
CA ASN A 630 13.98 -7.41 19.83
C ASN A 630 13.20 -7.02 18.56
N ARG A 631 13.82 -6.22 17.69
CA ARG A 631 13.30 -5.98 16.33
C ARG A 631 13.34 -7.28 15.51
N PRO A 632 12.27 -7.66 14.76
CA PRO A 632 12.24 -8.92 14.00
C PRO A 632 13.39 -9.15 13.03
N LYS A 633 13.96 -8.07 12.46
CA LYS A 633 15.16 -8.11 11.60
C LYS A 633 16.37 -8.77 12.30
N GLY A 634 16.50 -8.63 13.63
CA GLY A 634 17.59 -9.18 14.45
C GLY A 634 17.29 -10.53 15.11
N SER A 635 16.07 -11.06 15.01
CA SER A 635 15.70 -12.37 15.62
C SER A 635 14.93 -13.28 14.66
N LYS A 636 15.25 -13.18 13.35
CA LYS A 636 14.57 -13.90 12.25
C LYS A 636 14.38 -15.40 12.54
N PHE A 637 15.42 -16.08 13.04
CA PHE A 637 15.38 -17.51 13.35
C PHE A 637 14.29 -17.87 14.37
N LEU A 638 14.19 -17.13 15.48
CA LEU A 638 13.22 -17.43 16.55
C LEU A 638 11.79 -17.15 16.11
N TYR A 639 11.55 -16.11 15.31
CA TYR A 639 10.25 -15.88 14.67
C TYR A 639 9.90 -17.00 13.68
N THR A 640 10.81 -17.41 12.78
CA THR A 640 10.60 -18.53 11.84
C THR A 640 10.33 -19.85 12.56
N LEU A 641 11.07 -20.15 13.64
CA LEU A 641 10.84 -21.32 14.49
C LEU A 641 9.45 -21.29 15.14
N SER A 642 8.99 -20.11 15.55
CA SER A 642 7.65 -19.91 16.13
C SER A 642 6.54 -20.11 15.10
N PHE A 643 6.71 -19.59 13.87
CA PHE A 643 5.79 -19.86 12.76
C PHE A 643 5.70 -21.36 12.44
N LEU A 644 6.83 -22.07 12.41
CA LEU A 644 6.87 -23.51 12.17
C LEU A 644 6.19 -24.28 13.29
N TYR A 645 6.52 -23.98 14.56
CA TYR A 645 5.94 -24.63 15.72
C TYR A 645 4.41 -24.50 15.75
N PHE A 646 3.89 -23.27 15.64
CA PHE A 646 2.44 -23.04 15.63
C PHE A 646 1.75 -23.72 14.43
N SER A 647 2.41 -23.82 13.28
CA SER A 647 1.89 -24.56 12.11
C SER A 647 1.80 -26.08 12.37
N VAL A 648 2.77 -26.67 13.08
CA VAL A 648 2.75 -28.10 13.47
C VAL A 648 1.64 -28.38 14.48
N VAL A 649 1.48 -27.52 15.50
CA VAL A 649 0.36 -27.64 16.44
C VAL A 649 -0.98 -27.51 15.70
N GLN A 650 -1.07 -26.60 14.73
CA GLN A 650 -2.29 -26.42 13.94
C GLN A 650 -2.61 -27.61 13.04
N ALA A 651 -1.62 -28.24 12.42
CA ALA A 651 -1.82 -29.47 11.65
C ALA A 651 -2.43 -30.57 12.52
N TYR A 652 -1.90 -30.75 13.73
CA TYR A 652 -2.43 -31.73 14.69
C TYR A 652 -3.85 -31.35 15.17
N LEU A 653 -4.10 -30.09 15.51
CA LEU A 653 -5.44 -29.61 15.89
C LEU A 653 -6.47 -29.79 14.77
N LEU A 654 -6.10 -29.61 13.50
CA LEU A 654 -6.97 -29.89 12.36
C LEU A 654 -7.30 -31.38 12.25
N VAL A 655 -6.31 -32.27 12.43
CA VAL A 655 -6.51 -33.74 12.43
C VAL A 655 -7.43 -34.18 13.59
N LEU A 656 -7.20 -33.67 14.81
CA LEU A 656 -8.11 -33.89 15.95
C LEU A 656 -9.52 -33.32 15.69
N SER A 657 -9.61 -32.16 15.02
CA SER A 657 -10.91 -31.58 14.64
C SER A 657 -11.64 -32.49 13.65
N PHE A 658 -10.97 -33.00 12.60
CA PHE A 658 -11.56 -33.97 11.66
C PHE A 658 -12.03 -35.26 12.35
N TYR A 659 -11.30 -35.73 13.35
CA TYR A 659 -11.73 -36.86 14.19
C TYR A 659 -13.00 -36.54 15.01
N LEU A 660 -13.09 -35.34 15.60
CA LEU A 660 -14.32 -34.86 16.24
C LEU A 660 -15.49 -34.76 15.24
N VAL A 661 -15.25 -34.38 13.98
CA VAL A 661 -16.31 -34.39 12.94
C VAL A 661 -16.79 -35.82 12.68
N ALA A 662 -15.88 -36.78 12.54
CA ALA A 662 -16.24 -38.18 12.32
C ALA A 662 -17.04 -38.77 13.48
N GLN A 663 -16.70 -38.44 14.74
CA GLN A 663 -17.51 -38.81 15.90
C GLN A 663 -18.84 -38.06 15.96
N ALA A 664 -18.86 -36.77 15.65
CA ALA A 664 -20.07 -35.94 15.61
C ALA A 664 -21.10 -36.39 14.57
N LEU A 665 -20.66 -37.11 13.53
CA LEU A 665 -21.50 -37.66 12.46
C LEU A 665 -22.01 -39.09 12.74
N THR A 666 -21.76 -39.68 13.92
CA THR A 666 -22.37 -40.98 14.27
C THR A 666 -23.86 -40.85 14.59
N PRO A 667 -24.69 -41.88 14.36
CA PRO A 667 -26.13 -41.85 14.68
C PRO A 667 -26.44 -41.57 16.16
N GLU A 668 -25.51 -41.90 17.08
CA GLU A 668 -25.64 -41.61 18.51
C GLU A 668 -25.59 -40.09 18.83
N ASN A 669 -24.90 -39.30 17.99
CA ASN A 669 -24.63 -37.88 18.21
C ASN A 669 -25.52 -36.95 17.36
N LEU A 670 -26.33 -37.51 16.46
CA LEU A 670 -27.22 -36.81 15.54
C LEU A 670 -28.69 -37.19 15.77
N SER A 671 -29.40 -36.38 16.56
CA SER A 671 -30.86 -36.50 16.71
C SER A 671 -31.60 -35.75 15.60
N PHE A 672 -32.43 -36.47 14.84
CA PHE A 672 -33.38 -35.90 13.89
C PHE A 672 -34.81 -36.27 14.33
N ASP A 673 -35.62 -35.26 14.65
CA ASP A 673 -37.06 -35.42 14.90
C ASP A 673 -37.80 -35.35 13.55
N PHE A 674 -38.22 -36.49 13.02
CA PHE A 674 -38.99 -36.54 11.77
C PHE A 674 -40.51 -36.44 12.00
N ASP A 675 -40.98 -36.66 13.22
CA ASP A 675 -42.40 -36.87 13.53
C ASP A 675 -43.14 -35.55 13.76
N HIS A 676 -42.46 -34.54 14.32
CA HIS A 676 -43.05 -33.22 14.62
C HIS A 676 -42.76 -32.16 13.54
N GLY A 677 -42.35 -32.59 12.35
CA GLY A 677 -42.19 -31.75 11.15
C GLY A 677 -40.92 -30.89 11.11
N PHE A 678 -40.78 -30.09 10.04
CA PHE A 678 -39.51 -29.43 9.69
C PHE A 678 -38.91 -28.53 10.78
N SER A 679 -39.74 -27.83 11.56
CA SER A 679 -39.24 -26.99 12.66
C SER A 679 -38.65 -27.83 13.80
N ALA A 680 -39.29 -28.97 14.12
CA ALA A 680 -38.80 -29.88 15.14
C ALA A 680 -37.50 -30.57 14.68
N LEU A 681 -37.48 -31.08 13.43
CA LEU A 681 -36.30 -31.65 12.77
C LEU A 681 -35.08 -30.72 12.87
N VAL A 682 -35.26 -29.45 12.49
CA VAL A 682 -34.21 -28.43 12.56
C VAL A 682 -33.78 -28.16 14.01
N SER A 683 -34.72 -28.09 14.96
CA SER A 683 -34.38 -27.85 16.38
C SER A 683 -33.69 -29.03 17.06
N GLY A 684 -34.10 -30.28 16.76
CA GLY A 684 -33.48 -31.50 17.26
C GLY A 684 -32.06 -31.70 16.70
N PHE A 685 -31.86 -31.38 15.41
CA PHE A 685 -30.55 -31.36 14.80
C PHE A 685 -29.65 -30.27 15.43
N ILE A 686 -30.11 -29.01 15.48
CA ILE A 686 -29.36 -27.87 16.03
C ILE A 686 -29.06 -28.02 17.54
N GLY A 687 -29.94 -28.66 18.30
CA GLY A 687 -29.74 -28.95 19.72
C GLY A 687 -28.72 -30.05 20.01
N SER A 688 -28.49 -30.96 19.04
CA SER A 688 -27.55 -32.07 19.19
C SER A 688 -26.09 -31.61 19.19
N THR A 689 -25.23 -32.32 19.94
CA THR A 689 -23.78 -32.04 19.95
C THR A 689 -23.18 -32.22 18.55
N GLY A 690 -23.64 -33.22 17.78
CA GLY A 690 -23.20 -33.44 16.41
C GLY A 690 -23.59 -32.31 15.46
N GLY A 691 -24.84 -31.83 15.56
CA GLY A 691 -25.36 -30.73 14.74
C GLY A 691 -24.69 -29.38 15.02
N ILE A 692 -24.40 -29.05 16.29
CA ILE A 692 -23.63 -27.82 16.62
C ILE A 692 -22.26 -27.84 15.94
N VAL A 693 -21.56 -28.98 16.00
CA VAL A 693 -20.25 -29.16 15.35
C VAL A 693 -20.38 -29.07 13.83
N LEU A 694 -21.36 -29.75 13.23
CA LEU A 694 -21.57 -29.73 11.78
C LEU A 694 -21.95 -28.34 11.25
N VAL A 695 -22.83 -27.61 11.94
CA VAL A 695 -23.17 -26.21 11.61
C VAL A 695 -21.93 -25.33 11.64
N ALA A 696 -21.05 -25.48 12.64
CA ALA A 696 -19.83 -24.68 12.71
C ALA A 696 -18.85 -24.97 11.57
N LEU A 697 -18.65 -26.24 11.21
CA LEU A 697 -17.77 -26.64 10.11
C LEU A 697 -18.28 -26.17 8.75
N VAL A 698 -19.58 -26.31 8.50
CA VAL A 698 -20.23 -25.79 7.29
C VAL A 698 -20.16 -24.26 7.26
N SER A 699 -20.31 -23.59 8.40
CA SER A 699 -20.23 -22.13 8.48
C SER A 699 -18.81 -21.56 8.31
N ILE A 700 -17.78 -22.31 8.71
CA ILE A 700 -16.37 -21.86 8.63
C ILE A 700 -15.72 -22.29 7.31
N TYR A 701 -15.81 -23.56 6.94
CA TYR A 701 -15.13 -24.12 5.76
C TYR A 701 -16.08 -24.24 4.57
N GLY A 702 -17.31 -24.68 4.79
CA GLY A 702 -18.33 -24.84 3.74
C GLY A 702 -18.70 -23.52 3.07
N ILE A 703 -18.93 -22.46 3.86
CA ILE A 703 -19.18 -21.11 3.34
C ILE A 703 -18.01 -20.60 2.49
N TYR A 704 -16.75 -20.84 2.89
CA TYR A 704 -15.60 -20.40 2.09
C TYR A 704 -15.57 -21.11 0.73
N LEU A 705 -15.85 -22.42 0.68
CA LEU A 705 -15.95 -23.18 -0.57
C LEU A 705 -17.12 -22.71 -1.44
N ILE A 706 -18.33 -22.69 -0.88
CA ILE A 706 -19.58 -22.34 -1.58
C ILE A 706 -19.54 -20.90 -2.10
N ALA A 707 -19.12 -19.94 -1.27
CA ALA A 707 -19.00 -18.55 -1.68
C ALA A 707 -17.98 -18.39 -2.84
N SER A 708 -16.87 -19.12 -2.80
CA SER A 708 -15.85 -19.07 -3.87
C SER A 708 -16.34 -19.67 -5.19
N ILE A 709 -17.16 -20.72 -5.13
CA ILE A 709 -17.83 -21.30 -6.31
C ILE A 709 -18.89 -20.33 -6.86
N LEU A 710 -19.75 -19.76 -6.01
CA LEU A 710 -20.76 -18.75 -6.40
C LEU A 710 -20.11 -17.45 -6.90
N TYR A 711 -18.90 -17.13 -6.44
CA TYR A 711 -18.10 -16.02 -6.94
C TYR A 711 -17.39 -16.34 -8.26
N ALA A 712 -17.39 -17.61 -8.71
CA ALA A 712 -16.68 -18.12 -9.87
C ALA A 712 -15.14 -17.94 -9.83
N ASP A 713 -14.53 -18.08 -8.65
CA ASP A 713 -13.08 -18.10 -8.47
C ASP A 713 -12.64 -19.09 -7.35
N PRO A 714 -12.86 -20.40 -7.51
CA PRO A 714 -12.63 -21.40 -6.46
C PRO A 714 -11.15 -21.76 -6.23
N TRP A 715 -10.23 -21.38 -7.13
CA TRP A 715 -8.89 -21.98 -7.18
C TRP A 715 -8.05 -21.82 -5.91
N HIS A 716 -8.20 -20.68 -5.22
CA HIS A 716 -7.50 -20.42 -3.96
C HIS A 716 -7.87 -21.41 -2.84
N MET A 717 -9.05 -22.04 -2.89
CA MET A 717 -9.45 -23.12 -1.98
C MET A 717 -8.58 -24.38 -2.14
N LEU A 718 -7.98 -24.61 -3.31
CA LEU A 718 -7.08 -25.73 -3.56
C LEU A 718 -5.60 -25.32 -3.41
N THR A 719 -5.22 -24.14 -3.93
CA THR A 719 -3.81 -23.75 -4.02
C THR A 719 -3.24 -23.11 -2.76
N SER A 720 -4.10 -22.54 -1.90
CA SER A 720 -3.67 -21.55 -0.90
C SER A 720 -4.30 -21.71 0.49
N SER A 721 -5.42 -22.43 0.59
CA SER A 721 -6.15 -22.69 1.85
C SER A 721 -5.30 -23.37 2.91
N TRP A 722 -4.50 -24.37 2.54
CA TRP A 722 -3.63 -25.14 3.44
C TRP A 722 -2.70 -24.23 4.25
N ALA A 723 -2.04 -23.26 3.60
CA ALA A 723 -1.11 -22.35 4.24
C ALA A 723 -1.81 -21.36 5.17
N TYR A 724 -3.00 -20.90 4.78
CA TYR A 724 -3.83 -20.04 5.63
C TYR A 724 -4.30 -20.78 6.89
N PHE A 725 -4.88 -21.96 6.74
CA PHE A 725 -5.41 -22.73 7.87
C PHE A 725 -4.32 -23.20 8.84
N LEU A 726 -3.11 -23.54 8.36
CA LEU A 726 -1.95 -23.79 9.21
C LEU A 726 -1.39 -22.50 9.87
N GLY A 727 -1.50 -21.36 9.18
CA GLY A 727 -1.05 -20.04 9.67
C GLY A 727 -1.99 -19.37 10.69
N MET A 728 -3.16 -19.94 10.98
CA MET A 728 -4.15 -19.36 11.91
C MET A 728 -3.61 -19.01 13.31
N PRO A 729 -2.99 -19.93 14.08
CA PRO A 729 -2.44 -19.59 15.40
C PRO A 729 -1.28 -18.61 15.30
N SER A 730 -0.46 -18.67 14.25
CA SER A 730 0.59 -17.68 14.02
C SER A 730 0.03 -16.27 13.81
N THR A 731 -1.13 -16.15 13.16
CA THR A 731 -1.80 -14.86 12.94
C THR A 731 -2.23 -14.20 14.25
N ILE A 732 -2.59 -14.97 15.26
CA ILE A 732 -2.99 -14.47 16.59
C ILE A 732 -1.77 -14.38 17.51
N ASN A 733 -1.09 -15.50 17.77
CA ASN A 733 -0.03 -15.61 18.76
C ASN A 733 1.26 -14.85 18.37
N VAL A 734 1.59 -14.77 17.07
CA VAL A 734 2.79 -14.07 16.59
C VAL A 734 2.43 -12.65 16.13
N LEU A 735 1.53 -12.51 15.15
CA LEU A 735 1.30 -11.21 14.51
C LEU A 735 0.52 -10.22 15.41
N MET A 736 -0.54 -10.66 16.10
CA MET A 736 -1.31 -9.78 16.97
C MET A 736 -0.55 -9.40 18.24
N VAL A 737 0.14 -10.36 18.88
CA VAL A 737 1.06 -10.07 20.00
C VAL A 737 2.14 -9.08 19.55
N TYR A 738 2.80 -9.32 18.42
CA TYR A 738 3.82 -8.40 17.90
C TYR A 738 3.25 -6.99 17.65
N ALA A 739 2.07 -6.88 17.05
CA ALA A 739 1.42 -5.61 16.76
C ALA A 739 1.06 -4.82 18.04
N PHE A 740 0.40 -5.45 19.01
CA PHE A 740 0.01 -4.82 20.27
C PHE A 740 1.24 -4.45 21.12
N CYS A 741 2.22 -5.35 21.24
CA CYS A 741 3.51 -5.06 21.89
C CYS A 741 4.31 -3.97 21.18
N ASN A 742 3.98 -3.60 19.93
CA ASN A 742 4.62 -2.51 19.21
C ASN A 742 3.69 -1.31 18.93
N TRP A 743 2.61 -1.12 19.70
CA TRP A 743 1.70 0.03 19.56
C TRP A 743 2.38 1.41 19.66
N HIS A 744 3.50 1.50 20.38
CA HIS A 744 4.33 2.71 20.45
C HIS A 744 5.05 3.08 19.14
N ASP A 745 5.22 2.10 18.23
CA ASP A 745 5.90 2.29 16.96
C ASP A 745 4.87 2.69 15.91
N VAL A 746 4.91 3.96 15.52
CA VAL A 746 4.15 4.54 14.41
C VAL A 746 5.05 4.88 13.22
N SER A 747 6.27 4.33 13.18
CA SER A 747 7.11 4.42 11.99
C SER A 747 6.49 3.65 10.83
N TRP A 748 6.80 4.12 9.62
CA TRP A 748 6.37 3.48 8.37
C TRP A 748 7.32 2.37 7.89
N GLY A 749 8.40 2.07 8.63
CA GLY A 749 9.38 1.04 8.25
C GLY A 749 10.22 1.41 7.01
N THR A 750 10.46 2.71 6.83
CA THR A 750 11.22 3.25 5.69
C THR A 750 12.72 3.04 5.91
N LYS A 751 13.40 2.39 4.94
CA LYS A 751 14.87 2.29 4.89
C LYS A 751 15.47 3.72 4.98
N GLY A 752 16.61 3.86 5.67
CA GLY A 752 17.28 5.16 5.85
C GLY A 752 17.68 5.82 4.53
N SER A 753 17.80 7.15 4.55
CA SER A 753 18.22 8.00 3.43
C SER A 753 19.64 8.52 3.64
N ASP A 754 20.51 8.33 2.64
CA ASP A 754 21.79 9.03 2.55
C ASP A 754 21.60 10.52 2.20
N ALA A 755 22.65 11.33 2.31
CA ALA A 755 22.59 12.77 2.10
C ALA A 755 22.47 13.17 0.60
N PRO A 756 21.70 14.22 0.26
CA PRO A 756 21.43 14.59 -1.13
C PRO A 756 22.65 15.19 -1.86
N GLU A 757 22.78 14.84 -3.14
CA GLU A 757 23.64 15.57 -4.08
C GLU A 757 23.12 17.00 -4.31
N LYS A 758 24.02 17.98 -4.40
CA LYS A 758 23.63 19.40 -4.46
C LYS A 758 23.10 19.78 -5.84
N LEU A 759 21.81 20.12 -5.90
CA LEU A 759 21.15 20.71 -7.06
C LEU A 759 21.56 22.19 -7.26
N PRO A 760 21.38 22.77 -8.47
CA PRO A 760 21.71 24.17 -8.73
C PRO A 760 20.57 25.13 -8.33
N SER A 761 20.91 26.28 -7.73
CA SER A 761 19.99 27.39 -7.46
C SER A 761 19.59 28.17 -8.72
N ALA A 762 18.41 28.78 -8.74
CA ALA A 762 18.00 29.76 -9.76
C ALA A 762 17.86 31.16 -9.16
N GLN A 763 18.56 32.14 -9.76
CA GLN A 763 18.53 33.55 -9.33
C GLN A 763 17.90 34.43 -10.42
N THR A 764 16.99 35.30 -10.01
CA THR A 764 16.26 36.23 -10.88
C THR A 764 17.05 37.52 -11.09
N LYS A 765 17.16 37.92 -12.36
CA LYS A 765 17.61 39.24 -12.80
C LYS A 765 16.40 40.09 -13.19
N LYS A 766 16.55 41.43 -13.13
CA LYS A 766 15.52 42.40 -13.52
C LYS A 766 16.06 43.30 -14.62
N GLU A 767 15.26 43.47 -15.68
CA GLU A 767 15.48 44.42 -16.76
C GLU A 767 14.09 44.82 -17.26
N ASP A 768 13.86 46.13 -17.48
CA ASP A 768 12.58 46.73 -17.86
C ASP A 768 11.37 46.20 -17.05
N GLU A 769 11.49 46.26 -15.72
CA GLU A 769 10.56 45.75 -14.70
C GLU A 769 10.20 44.24 -14.76
N THR A 770 10.58 43.52 -15.82
CA THR A 770 10.26 42.10 -15.98
C THR A 770 11.34 41.19 -15.35
N PRO A 771 10.98 40.31 -14.40
CA PRO A 771 11.92 39.36 -13.81
C PRO A 771 12.17 38.15 -14.72
N PHE A 772 13.43 37.78 -14.87
CA PHE A 772 13.86 36.62 -15.65
C PHE A 772 15.03 35.86 -15.02
N VAL A 773 15.11 34.56 -15.30
CA VAL A 773 16.26 33.70 -14.99
C VAL A 773 17.06 33.47 -16.28
N GLU A 774 18.38 33.40 -16.19
CA GLU A 774 19.25 32.99 -17.30
C GLU A 774 19.67 31.53 -17.14
N GLU A 775 19.49 30.73 -18.20
CA GLU A 775 19.87 29.32 -18.24
C GLU A 775 20.68 29.01 -19.51
N LEU A 776 21.57 28.02 -19.45
CA LEU A 776 22.35 27.54 -20.60
C LEU A 776 21.45 26.78 -21.57
N ASP A 777 21.33 27.29 -22.79
CA ASP A 777 20.54 26.70 -23.87
C ASP A 777 21.36 25.59 -24.56
N LYS A 778 21.10 24.34 -24.17
CA LYS A 778 21.81 23.16 -24.68
C LYS A 778 21.37 22.85 -26.14
N PRO A 779 22.30 22.66 -27.09
CA PRO A 779 21.98 22.14 -28.41
C PRO A 779 21.28 20.78 -28.34
N GLN A 780 20.32 20.53 -29.24
CA GLN A 780 19.57 19.27 -29.31
C GLN A 780 20.47 18.02 -29.37
N ILE A 781 21.64 18.12 -30.01
CA ILE A 781 22.62 17.03 -30.11
C ILE A 781 23.10 16.59 -28.71
N ASP A 782 23.35 17.53 -27.80
CA ASP A 782 23.86 17.23 -26.47
C ASP A 782 22.76 16.71 -25.53
N ILE A 783 21.51 17.12 -25.78
CA ILE A 783 20.31 16.52 -25.17
C ILE A 783 20.16 15.06 -25.63
N ASP A 784 20.36 14.80 -26.93
CA ASP A 784 20.23 13.46 -27.53
C ASP A 784 21.38 12.52 -27.10
N GLU A 785 22.62 13.01 -26.94
CA GLU A 785 23.73 12.23 -26.37
C GLU A 785 23.49 11.88 -24.89
N GLN A 786 23.06 12.83 -24.06
CA GLN A 786 22.70 12.58 -22.66
C GLN A 786 21.54 11.56 -22.57
N PHE A 787 20.54 11.69 -23.44
CA PHE A 787 19.43 10.76 -23.55
C PHE A 787 19.88 9.33 -23.93
N ALA A 788 20.73 9.18 -24.94
CA ALA A 788 21.22 7.87 -25.38
C ALA A 788 21.94 7.10 -24.26
N SER A 789 22.73 7.79 -23.42
CA SER A 789 23.36 7.20 -22.25
C SER A 789 22.35 6.74 -21.18
N THR A 790 21.27 7.51 -21.01
CA THR A 790 20.19 7.26 -20.06
C THR A 790 19.35 6.04 -20.47
N VAL A 791 18.97 5.92 -21.74
CA VAL A 791 18.26 4.75 -22.27
C VAL A 791 19.11 3.48 -22.13
N LYS A 792 20.42 3.56 -22.39
CA LYS A 792 21.32 2.41 -22.21
C LYS A 792 21.39 1.93 -20.75
N ARG A 793 21.24 2.84 -19.77
CA ARG A 793 21.17 2.51 -18.34
C ARG A 793 19.80 1.94 -17.96
N ALA A 794 18.70 2.51 -18.45
CA ALA A 794 17.33 2.02 -18.23
C ALA A 794 17.18 0.53 -18.55
N LEU A 795 17.76 0.07 -19.67
CA LEU A 795 17.64 -1.31 -20.19
C LEU A 795 18.47 -2.37 -19.43
N THR A 796 19.22 -2.01 -18.39
CA THR A 796 20.07 -2.95 -17.62
C THR A 796 19.30 -3.79 -16.59
N PRO A 797 19.69 -5.06 -16.32
CA PRO A 797 19.07 -5.89 -15.27
C PRO A 797 19.23 -5.33 -13.85
N TRP A 798 18.17 -5.48 -13.04
CA TRP A 798 18.07 -4.96 -11.66
C TRP A 798 18.75 -5.83 -10.59
N LYS A 799 19.15 -5.21 -9.47
CA LYS A 799 19.66 -5.86 -8.24
C LYS A 799 19.15 -5.12 -7.00
N GLU A 800 18.80 -5.85 -5.94
CA GLU A 800 18.10 -5.30 -4.78
C GLU A 800 19.03 -4.70 -3.69
N PRO A 801 18.73 -3.50 -3.13
CA PRO A 801 19.50 -2.89 -2.05
C PRO A 801 19.08 -3.32 -0.63
N LYS A 802 20.06 -3.69 0.19
CA LYS A 802 19.93 -3.78 1.65
C LYS A 802 19.78 -2.37 2.25
N GLY A 803 19.09 -2.22 3.38
CA GLY A 803 18.91 -0.91 4.03
C GLY A 803 18.86 -1.00 5.55
N ASP A 804 19.51 -0.04 6.19
CA ASP A 804 19.57 0.15 7.64
C ASP A 804 18.46 1.08 8.16
N GLU A 805 18.20 1.03 9.47
CA GLU A 805 17.15 1.80 10.16
C GLU A 805 17.51 2.12 11.62
N GLY A 806 17.69 3.39 11.96
CA GLY A 806 17.91 3.85 13.34
C GLY A 806 17.28 5.21 13.63
N VAL A 807 16.28 5.24 14.53
CA VAL A 807 15.77 6.42 15.24
C VAL A 807 15.34 5.97 16.63
N ALA A 808 15.56 6.80 17.66
CA ALA A 808 15.20 6.52 19.05
C ALA A 808 13.70 6.79 19.35
N LEU A 809 13.18 6.22 20.45
CA LEU A 809 11.75 6.26 20.82
C LEU A 809 11.51 7.06 22.11
N ASP A 810 10.49 7.92 22.08
CA ASP A 810 9.90 8.62 23.23
C ASP A 810 9.34 7.63 24.28
N ASP A 811 9.63 7.90 25.56
CA ASP A 811 9.17 7.09 26.70
C ASP A 811 7.67 7.21 26.98
N SER A 812 7.04 8.34 26.62
CA SER A 812 5.59 8.52 26.77
C SER A 812 4.80 7.43 26.01
N TYR A 813 5.25 7.08 24.80
CA TYR A 813 4.59 6.06 23.98
C TYR A 813 4.86 4.65 24.51
N LYS A 814 6.04 4.39 25.08
CA LYS A 814 6.37 3.12 25.76
C LYS A 814 5.42 2.88 26.93
N ALA A 815 5.11 3.91 27.73
CA ALA A 815 4.18 3.83 28.85
C ALA A 815 2.73 3.53 28.41
N PHE A 816 2.20 4.23 27.39
CA PHE A 816 0.86 3.93 26.86
C PHE A 816 0.77 2.50 26.30
N ARG A 817 1.79 2.06 25.53
CA ARG A 817 1.91 0.68 25.04
C ARG A 817 1.85 -0.30 26.21
N THR A 818 2.64 -0.10 27.26
CA THR A 818 2.64 -0.99 28.42
C THR A 818 1.24 -1.09 29.03
N ASN A 819 0.54 0.03 29.25
CA ASN A 819 -0.82 0.01 29.80
C ASN A 819 -1.83 -0.69 28.88
N LEU A 820 -1.76 -0.49 27.56
CA LEU A 820 -2.63 -1.16 26.58
C LEU A 820 -2.37 -2.67 26.54
N VAL A 821 -1.10 -3.08 26.52
CA VAL A 821 -0.68 -4.49 26.49
C VAL A 821 -1.07 -5.18 27.79
N LEU A 822 -0.87 -4.56 28.96
CA LEU A 822 -1.31 -5.11 30.24
C LEU A 822 -2.84 -5.26 30.27
N LEU A 823 -3.61 -4.26 29.83
CA LEU A 823 -5.08 -4.36 29.76
C LEU A 823 -5.54 -5.48 28.82
N TRP A 824 -4.93 -5.61 27.64
CA TRP A 824 -5.26 -6.65 26.67
C TRP A 824 -4.88 -8.06 27.14
N THR A 825 -3.65 -8.23 27.63
CA THR A 825 -3.14 -9.51 28.14
C THR A 825 -3.84 -9.94 29.42
N PHE A 826 -4.10 -9.04 30.38
CA PHE A 826 -4.84 -9.39 31.59
C PHE A 826 -6.33 -9.63 31.33
N SER A 827 -6.98 -8.93 30.40
CA SER A 827 -8.39 -9.25 30.06
C SER A 827 -8.52 -10.59 29.33
N ASN A 828 -7.57 -10.95 28.47
CA ASN A 828 -7.49 -12.30 27.88
C ASN A 828 -7.12 -13.37 28.92
N GLY A 829 -6.17 -13.10 29.81
CA GLY A 829 -5.76 -14.00 30.89
C GLY A 829 -6.88 -14.26 31.90
N LEU A 830 -7.62 -13.21 32.29
CA LEU A 830 -8.80 -13.30 33.14
C LEU A 830 -9.88 -14.15 32.49
N LEU A 831 -10.16 -13.95 31.19
CA LEU A 831 -11.12 -14.78 30.46
C LEU A 831 -10.68 -16.26 30.44
N ALA A 832 -9.41 -16.55 30.14
CA ALA A 832 -8.88 -17.92 30.18
C ALA A 832 -8.97 -18.54 31.58
N LEU A 833 -8.72 -17.77 32.65
CA LEU A 833 -8.81 -18.21 34.04
C LEU A 833 -10.26 -18.48 34.46
N CYS A 834 -11.19 -17.58 34.16
CA CYS A 834 -12.62 -17.72 34.48
C CYS A 834 -13.28 -18.91 33.77
N ILE A 835 -12.82 -19.26 32.56
CA ILE A 835 -13.36 -20.38 31.79
C ILE A 835 -12.74 -21.72 32.18
N ASN A 836 -11.43 -21.79 32.44
CA ASN A 836 -10.77 -23.05 32.82
C ASN A 836 -11.06 -23.48 34.28
N ASN A 837 -11.10 -22.54 35.23
CA ASN A 837 -11.23 -22.89 36.64
C ASN A 837 -12.68 -23.22 37.04
N MET A 838 -12.88 -24.38 37.68
CA MET A 838 -14.17 -24.71 38.34
C MET A 838 -14.46 -23.78 39.52
N SER A 839 -13.44 -23.43 40.30
CA SER A 839 -13.51 -22.50 41.43
C SER A 839 -12.20 -21.71 41.58
N ILE A 840 -12.27 -20.51 42.15
CA ILE A 840 -11.11 -19.63 42.39
C ILE A 840 -10.03 -20.30 43.28
N SER A 841 -10.42 -21.29 44.09
CA SER A 841 -9.57 -22.03 45.03
C SER A 841 -8.62 -23.09 44.41
N ARG A 842 -8.64 -23.31 43.08
CA ARG A 842 -7.67 -24.19 42.40
C ARG A 842 -7.13 -23.50 41.14
N LEU A 843 -5.90 -23.00 41.23
CA LEU A 843 -5.29 -22.12 40.25
C LEU A 843 -4.24 -22.87 39.37
N CYS A 844 -4.65 -24.02 38.82
CA CYS A 844 -3.78 -24.95 38.10
C CYS A 844 -4.32 -25.26 36.70
N LEU A 845 -3.42 -25.59 35.76
CA LEU A 845 -3.81 -26.11 34.44
C LEU A 845 -4.57 -27.44 34.62
N THR A 846 -5.81 -27.50 34.16
CA THR A 846 -6.60 -28.74 34.16
C THR A 846 -6.27 -29.61 32.95
N SER A 847 -6.11 -30.92 33.17
CA SER A 847 -5.94 -31.93 32.10
C SER A 847 -7.27 -32.47 31.57
N THR A 848 -8.38 -31.80 31.92
CA THR A 848 -9.76 -32.19 31.65
C THR A 848 -10.59 -30.96 31.30
N SER A 849 -11.51 -31.12 30.35
CA SER A 849 -12.52 -30.11 30.02
C SER A 849 -13.59 -30.07 31.13
N THR A 850 -14.11 -28.87 31.41
CA THR A 850 -15.17 -28.60 32.40
C THR A 850 -16.44 -28.16 31.68
N ASP A 851 -17.58 -28.14 32.37
CA ASP A 851 -18.83 -27.61 31.79
C ASP A 851 -18.69 -26.16 31.32
N ARG A 852 -17.83 -25.37 31.98
CA ARG A 852 -17.51 -23.98 31.59
C ARG A 852 -16.71 -23.92 30.30
N THR A 853 -15.67 -24.74 30.13
CA THR A 853 -14.92 -24.78 28.88
C THR A 853 -15.76 -25.31 27.72
N ALA A 854 -16.61 -26.32 27.98
CA ALA A 854 -17.55 -26.85 27.00
C ALA A 854 -18.64 -25.84 26.58
N TRP A 855 -19.22 -25.08 27.52
CA TRP A 855 -20.21 -24.05 27.21
C TRP A 855 -19.57 -22.85 26.48
N TYR A 856 -18.40 -22.39 26.91
CA TYR A 856 -17.66 -21.34 26.22
C TYR A 856 -17.29 -21.74 24.78
N PHE A 857 -16.85 -22.98 24.57
CA PHE A 857 -16.59 -23.52 23.24
C PHE A 857 -17.85 -23.49 22.36
N LYS A 858 -19.01 -23.92 22.88
CA LYS A 858 -20.31 -23.79 22.16
C LYS A 858 -20.63 -22.33 21.81
N VAL A 859 -20.40 -21.37 22.71
CA VAL A 859 -20.62 -19.93 22.44
C VAL A 859 -19.69 -19.40 21.35
N ILE A 860 -18.40 -19.78 21.35
CA ILE A 860 -17.45 -19.39 20.30
C ILE A 860 -17.81 -20.02 18.95
N LEU A 861 -18.22 -21.29 18.92
CA LEU A 861 -18.70 -21.93 17.68
C LEU A 861 -19.94 -21.20 17.13
N TRP A 862 -20.94 -20.90 17.96
CA TRP A 862 -22.14 -20.17 17.51
C TRP A 862 -21.84 -18.73 17.07
N GLY A 863 -20.98 -18.01 17.79
CA GLY A 863 -20.58 -16.64 17.44
C GLY A 863 -19.81 -16.57 16.11
N THR A 864 -18.83 -17.46 15.91
CA THR A 864 -18.07 -17.54 14.64
C THR A 864 -18.94 -18.00 13.48
N SER A 865 -19.86 -18.94 13.72
CA SER A 865 -20.84 -19.40 12.72
C SER A 865 -21.79 -18.27 12.31
N GLY A 866 -22.42 -17.59 13.26
CA GLY A 866 -23.34 -16.48 13.01
C GLY A 866 -22.69 -15.34 12.23
N LEU A 867 -21.46 -14.97 12.57
CA LEU A 867 -20.69 -13.96 11.83
C LEU A 867 -20.36 -14.40 10.40
N SER A 868 -20.02 -15.68 10.18
CA SER A 868 -19.72 -16.21 8.84
C SER A 868 -20.97 -16.37 7.97
N ILE A 869 -22.09 -16.81 8.55
CA ILE A 869 -23.41 -16.87 7.90
C ILE A 869 -23.87 -15.45 7.51
N PHE A 870 -23.70 -14.46 8.39
CA PHE A 870 -24.04 -13.06 8.10
C PHE A 870 -23.19 -12.48 6.96
N ARG A 871 -21.87 -12.74 6.95
CA ARG A 871 -20.98 -12.41 5.81
C ARG A 871 -21.47 -13.06 4.51
N PHE A 872 -21.86 -14.32 4.55
CA PHE A 872 -22.37 -15.05 3.39
C PHE A 872 -23.67 -14.47 2.84
N PHE A 873 -24.65 -14.14 3.69
CA PHE A 873 -25.89 -13.48 3.24
C PHE A 873 -25.62 -12.11 2.58
N GLY A 874 -24.68 -11.32 3.12
CA GLY A 874 -24.25 -10.08 2.49
C GLY A 874 -23.61 -10.29 1.11
N ALA A 875 -22.76 -11.32 0.99
CA ALA A 875 -22.14 -11.70 -0.28
C ALA A 875 -23.17 -12.22 -1.31
N LEU A 876 -24.14 -13.03 -0.89
CA LEU A 876 -25.26 -13.48 -1.73
C LEU A 876 -26.08 -12.30 -2.25
N TYR A 877 -26.46 -11.36 -1.38
CA TYR A 877 -27.19 -10.16 -1.79
C TYR A 877 -26.38 -9.28 -2.77
N PHE A 878 -25.08 -9.10 -2.52
CA PHE A 878 -24.19 -8.38 -3.44
C PHE A 878 -24.08 -9.08 -4.80
N LEU A 879 -23.92 -10.40 -4.83
CA LEU A 879 -23.85 -11.20 -6.06
C LEU A 879 -25.18 -11.18 -6.83
N ALA A 880 -26.32 -11.31 -6.14
CA ALA A 880 -27.64 -11.17 -6.75
C ALA A 880 -27.84 -9.77 -7.35
N LYS A 881 -27.55 -8.71 -6.59
CA LYS A 881 -27.64 -7.32 -7.04
C LYS A 881 -26.75 -7.05 -8.26
N THR A 882 -25.49 -7.49 -8.22
CA THR A 882 -24.53 -7.27 -9.32
C THR A 882 -24.82 -8.14 -10.55
N GLY A 883 -25.31 -9.37 -10.36
CA GLY A 883 -25.80 -10.22 -11.44
C GLY A 883 -27.02 -9.63 -12.16
N VAL A 884 -28.03 -9.22 -11.41
CA VAL A 884 -29.23 -8.53 -11.95
C VAL A 884 -28.83 -7.25 -12.68
N LEU A 885 -27.95 -6.42 -12.11
CA LEU A 885 -27.45 -5.21 -12.78
C LEU A 885 -26.67 -5.54 -14.06
N CYS A 886 -25.93 -6.66 -14.12
CA CYS A 886 -25.22 -7.09 -15.33
C CYS A 886 -26.20 -7.42 -16.49
N CYS A 887 -27.36 -8.00 -16.19
CA CYS A 887 -28.41 -8.28 -17.18
C CYS A 887 -29.01 -6.99 -17.78
N PHE A 888 -29.20 -5.94 -16.97
CA PHE A 888 -29.77 -4.66 -17.42
C PHE A 888 -28.73 -3.68 -17.98
N SER A 889 -27.49 -3.71 -17.49
CA SER A 889 -26.38 -2.83 -17.91
C SER A 889 -25.72 -3.24 -19.26
N ARG A 890 -26.34 -4.16 -20.00
CA ARG A 890 -25.84 -4.67 -21.30
C ARG A 890 -26.46 -3.97 -22.52
N ARG A 891 -27.08 -2.81 -22.33
CA ARG A 891 -27.60 -1.92 -23.38
C ARG A 891 -26.66 -0.75 -23.59
#